data_AF-A0A7Y9G978-F1
#
_entry.id   AF-A0A7Y9G978-F1
#
_cell.length_a   1.000
_cell.length_b   1.000
_cell.length_c   1.000
_cell.angle_alpha   90.00
_cell.angle_beta   90.00
_cell.angle_gamma   90.00
#
_symmetry.space_group_name_H-M   'P 1'
#
loop_
_entity.id
_entity.type
_entity.pdbx_description
1 polymer ?
#
loop_
_entity_poly.entity_id
_entity_poly.type
_entity_poly.pdbx_seq_one_letter_code
_entity_poly.pdbx_strand_id
1 'polypeptide(L)'
;MPPRSDPDQPWRAEGVPDRRDKRARGLRGGGWKPNRNNAVFWALLLAVFGLSYVSMHLTGQKERVTVPYTAFTQQVAAGNVKDVYTKGYQIQGQLKSKRAVPGHAEKTYSSFETLRPAFADDKIYTEMVQKGVEVEAKPVNEDRGLLANLLLSLLPTLLFVGLWIGVMVWLQRRMAGGGGGLMGGFNRSPKPVAADDKRATFADVAGIDEVEAELSEIVDFLKDPGKYRRMGARVPRGVLLTGAPGTGKTLLARAVAGEADVPFYSAAASEFIEMVVGVGAARVRELFTEARKTAPSIIFIDEIDTIGRARGGGASMGGHDEREQTLNQILTEMDGFSGSEGVVVIAATNRPDILDPALMRPGRFDRQVAVSPPDLDGRVAILGVHTRDVPLAADADILSIARMTPGMTGAELANLVNEAALLAVKREKGAVDMDDLQSALEKVQLGTRRSLVMPFEERRRTSYHESGHGLLGMLQPGADPVRKITIVPHGRALGVTVSTPDDDRYAYDERYLRGRIIGALGGMAAEELVFGVITTGSESDLEQVTKIARGMVGRWGMSQKIGPLSILPADGSDPMGQYAAQGTLDAVDLEARRIVDECYAEALETLRTHRDKLDSLAAALLENETLDETAAYAAAGVDRTIREVDLSKTRL
;
A
#
# COMPACT_ATOMS: atom_id res chain seq x y z
N MET A 1 -41.16 -58.44 -51.42
CA MET A 1 -40.36 -57.20 -51.55
C MET A 1 -41.27 -56.09 -52.04
N PRO A 2 -41.48 -55.02 -51.24
CA PRO A 2 -40.79 -53.73 -51.40
C PRO A 2 -39.91 -53.36 -50.17
N PRO A 3 -39.18 -52.21 -50.17
CA PRO A 3 -37.98 -51.98 -49.36
C PRO A 3 -38.19 -51.30 -47.99
N ARG A 4 -37.10 -51.34 -47.19
CA ARG A 4 -36.91 -50.91 -45.79
C ARG A 4 -37.23 -49.43 -45.50
N SER A 5 -37.66 -49.16 -44.26
CA SER A 5 -37.60 -47.83 -43.62
C SER A 5 -37.40 -47.93 -42.11
N ASP A 6 -36.36 -48.64 -41.65
CA ASP A 6 -35.62 -48.32 -40.41
C ASP A 6 -34.47 -49.31 -40.20
N PRO A 7 -33.27 -48.85 -39.84
CA PRO A 7 -32.40 -49.61 -38.95
C PRO A 7 -31.99 -48.75 -37.76
N ASP A 8 -32.35 -49.26 -36.59
CA ASP A 8 -31.72 -49.12 -35.26
C ASP A 8 -30.71 -47.97 -35.03
N GLN A 9 -31.07 -47.16 -34.03
CA GLN A 9 -30.30 -46.05 -33.43
C GLN A 9 -28.81 -46.35 -33.21
N PRO A 10 -27.97 -45.29 -33.08
CA PRO A 10 -27.62 -44.89 -31.72
C PRO A 10 -27.46 -43.37 -31.55
N TRP A 11 -27.88 -42.83 -30.41
CA TRP A 11 -27.70 -41.46 -29.86
C TRP A 11 -28.46 -40.25 -30.43
N ARG A 12 -28.99 -39.48 -29.47
CA ARG A 12 -29.82 -38.27 -29.54
C ARG A 12 -28.93 -37.04 -29.32
N ALA A 13 -29.11 -36.00 -30.13
CA ALA A 13 -28.64 -34.64 -29.85
C ALA A 13 -29.83 -33.68 -29.92
N GLU A 14 -30.12 -32.98 -28.83
CA GLU A 14 -31.09 -31.88 -28.77
C GLU A 14 -30.41 -30.64 -28.18
N GLY A 15 -30.62 -29.47 -28.80
CA GLY A 15 -30.15 -28.22 -28.20
C GLY A 15 -30.19 -26.92 -29.00
N VAL A 16 -30.98 -26.76 -30.07
CA VAL A 16 -31.27 -25.42 -30.62
C VAL A 16 -32.76 -25.32 -30.97
N PRO A 17 -33.56 -24.47 -30.30
CA PRO A 17 -34.90 -24.16 -30.78
C PRO A 17 -34.84 -23.11 -31.89
N ASP A 18 -35.38 -23.51 -33.02
CA ASP A 18 -35.60 -22.72 -34.22
C ASP A 18 -36.66 -21.62 -33.99
N ARG A 19 -36.53 -20.56 -34.77
CA ARG A 19 -37.29 -19.32 -34.70
C ARG A 19 -38.29 -19.34 -35.85
N ARG A 20 -39.61 -19.39 -35.57
CA ARG A 20 -40.62 -18.70 -36.40
C ARG A 20 -42.04 -18.63 -35.79
N ASP A 21 -42.54 -17.42 -35.90
CA ASP A 21 -43.91 -16.96 -36.17
C ASP A 21 -45.05 -17.01 -35.14
N LYS A 22 -45.52 -15.78 -34.88
CA LYS A 22 -46.72 -15.35 -34.17
C LYS A 22 -47.98 -15.72 -34.97
N ARG A 23 -49.06 -16.11 -34.28
CA ARG A 23 -50.27 -15.26 -34.08
C ARG A 23 -51.42 -15.95 -33.32
N ALA A 24 -52.04 -15.11 -32.48
CA ALA A 24 -53.48 -14.97 -32.18
C ALA A 24 -54.15 -15.86 -31.12
N ARG A 25 -54.39 -15.24 -29.95
CA ARG A 25 -55.63 -15.15 -29.12
C ARG A 25 -55.20 -15.03 -27.65
N GLY A 26 -55.67 -14.12 -26.80
CA GLY A 26 -56.62 -13.02 -26.85
C GLY A 26 -56.64 -12.47 -25.42
N LEU A 27 -56.48 -11.17 -25.25
CA LEU A 27 -56.46 -10.52 -23.94
C LEU A 27 -57.84 -10.59 -23.28
N ARG A 28 -57.90 -11.10 -22.05
CA ARG A 28 -58.94 -10.75 -21.08
C ARG A 28 -58.27 -10.30 -19.79
N GLY A 29 -58.51 -9.04 -19.43
CA GLY A 29 -57.98 -8.42 -18.23
C GLY A 29 -58.47 -9.10 -16.96
N GLY A 30 -57.54 -9.41 -16.08
CA GLY A 30 -57.79 -9.80 -14.69
C GLY A 30 -57.23 -8.71 -13.79
N GLY A 31 -58.11 -8.02 -13.06
CA GLY A 31 -57.78 -6.97 -12.13
C GLY A 31 -56.87 -7.43 -10.99
N TRP A 32 -56.11 -6.48 -10.47
CA TRP A 32 -55.22 -6.61 -9.32
C TRP A 32 -55.99 -7.13 -8.10
N LYS A 33 -55.64 -8.35 -7.64
CA LYS A 33 -55.92 -8.79 -6.27
C LYS A 33 -54.58 -9.08 -5.60
N PRO A 34 -54.19 -8.34 -4.55
CA PRO A 34 -52.98 -8.67 -3.80
C PRO A 34 -53.13 -10.08 -3.22
N ASN A 35 -52.13 -10.93 -3.49
CA ASN A 35 -52.09 -12.29 -3.00
C ASN A 35 -52.16 -12.28 -1.46
N ARG A 36 -53.00 -13.11 -0.84
CA ARG A 36 -53.27 -13.07 0.61
C ARG A 36 -51.97 -13.13 1.44
N ASN A 37 -50.94 -13.81 0.93
CA ASN A 37 -49.62 -13.91 1.55
C ASN A 37 -48.82 -12.60 1.53
N ASN A 38 -48.98 -11.75 0.51
CA ASN A 38 -48.35 -10.42 0.50
C ASN A 38 -49.02 -9.50 1.52
N ALA A 39 -50.35 -9.54 1.65
CA ALA A 39 -51.05 -8.74 2.65
C ALA A 39 -50.67 -9.14 4.08
N VAL A 40 -50.51 -10.45 4.33
CA VAL A 40 -50.05 -10.98 5.63
C VAL A 40 -48.61 -10.57 5.91
N PHE A 41 -47.70 -10.65 4.93
CA PHE A 41 -46.32 -10.19 5.08
C PHE A 41 -46.24 -8.70 5.44
N TRP A 42 -47.01 -7.85 4.74
CA TRP A 42 -47.03 -6.41 5.01
C TRP A 42 -47.64 -6.07 6.37
N ALA A 43 -48.69 -6.79 6.79
CA ALA A 43 -49.27 -6.63 8.13
C ALA A 43 -48.29 -7.04 9.23
N LEU A 44 -47.52 -8.11 9.02
CA LEU A 44 -46.53 -8.60 9.98
C LEU A 44 -45.32 -7.65 10.07
N LEU A 45 -44.89 -7.09 8.94
CA LEU A 45 -43.81 -6.09 8.90
C LEU A 45 -44.23 -4.79 9.59
N LEU A 46 -45.45 -4.30 9.35
CA LEU A 46 -46.01 -3.15 10.08
C LEU A 46 -46.16 -3.43 11.57
N ALA A 47 -46.56 -4.65 11.96
CA ALA A 47 -46.66 -5.03 13.36
C ALA A 47 -45.28 -5.07 14.05
N VAL A 48 -44.25 -5.63 13.40
CA VAL A 48 -42.88 -5.65 13.93
C VAL A 48 -42.32 -4.23 14.03
N PHE A 49 -42.55 -3.38 13.03
CA PHE A 49 -42.09 -2.00 13.05
C PHE A 49 -42.82 -1.17 14.11
N GLY A 50 -44.13 -1.36 14.24
CA GLY A 50 -44.93 -0.77 15.32
C GLY A 50 -44.47 -1.24 16.70
N LEU A 51 -44.19 -2.54 16.87
CA LEU A 51 -43.69 -3.10 18.12
C LEU A 51 -42.28 -2.60 18.45
N SER A 52 -41.43 -2.43 17.45
CA SER A 52 -40.08 -1.86 17.60
C SER A 52 -40.15 -0.38 17.97
N TYR A 53 -41.01 0.41 17.31
CA TYR A 53 -41.24 1.82 17.65
C TYR A 53 -41.79 1.97 19.07
N VAL A 54 -42.80 1.18 19.42
CA VAL A 54 -43.39 1.13 20.76
C VAL A 54 -42.35 0.67 21.77
N SER A 55 -41.55 -0.35 21.49
CA SER A 55 -40.46 -0.83 22.36
C SER A 55 -39.40 0.24 22.61
N MET A 56 -39.01 0.99 21.57
CA MET A 56 -38.03 2.08 21.67
C MET A 56 -38.54 3.27 22.47
N HIS A 57 -39.87 3.46 22.57
CA HIS A 57 -40.50 4.54 23.34
C HIS A 57 -41.05 4.10 24.72
N LEU A 58 -41.28 2.80 24.94
CA LEU A 58 -41.69 2.23 26.24
C LEU A 58 -40.51 1.76 27.10
N THR A 59 -39.30 1.63 26.54
CA THR A 59 -38.10 1.42 27.36
C THR A 59 -37.76 2.72 28.08
N GLY A 60 -38.31 2.84 29.29
CA GLY A 60 -38.40 4.04 30.10
C GLY A 60 -37.11 4.84 30.24
N GLN A 61 -37.10 6.03 29.64
CA GLN A 61 -36.43 7.16 30.28
C GLN A 61 -37.20 7.47 31.56
N LYS A 62 -36.59 7.20 32.72
CA LYS A 62 -37.06 7.77 33.99
C LYS A 62 -37.17 9.28 33.79
N GLU A 63 -38.34 9.88 34.00
CA GLU A 63 -38.54 11.33 33.93
C GLU A 63 -37.51 12.01 34.84
N ARG A 64 -36.46 12.55 34.24
CA ARG A 64 -35.48 13.40 34.91
C ARG A 64 -35.98 14.82 34.77
N VAL A 65 -36.07 15.52 35.89
CA VAL A 65 -36.50 16.92 35.85
C VAL A 65 -35.29 17.78 35.52
N THR A 66 -35.39 18.59 34.47
CA THR A 66 -34.37 19.59 34.15
C THR A 66 -34.40 20.67 35.22
N VAL A 67 -33.26 20.89 35.88
CA VAL A 67 -33.12 21.91 36.91
C VAL A 67 -32.05 22.93 36.54
N PRO A 68 -32.21 24.21 36.94
CA PRO A 68 -31.19 25.22 36.77
C PRO A 68 -29.86 24.79 37.38
N TYR A 69 -28.75 25.19 36.76
CA TYR A 69 -27.41 24.83 37.22
C TYR A 69 -27.14 25.39 38.63
N THR A 70 -27.69 26.56 38.95
CA THR A 70 -27.63 27.16 40.29
C THR A 70 -28.38 26.35 41.34
N ALA A 71 -29.51 25.76 41.00
CA ALA A 71 -30.25 24.90 41.92
C ALA A 71 -29.47 23.61 42.21
N PHE A 72 -28.80 23.05 41.20
CA PHE A 72 -27.89 21.92 41.38
C PHE A 72 -26.72 22.27 42.31
N THR A 73 -25.99 23.38 42.07
CA THR A 73 -24.84 23.75 42.91
C THR A 73 -25.25 24.07 44.35
N GLN A 74 -26.44 24.63 44.58
CA GLN A 74 -27.00 24.78 45.93
C GLN A 74 -27.27 23.44 46.62
N GLN A 75 -27.82 22.43 45.90
CA GLN A 75 -28.04 21.10 46.48
C GLN A 75 -26.73 20.34 46.74
N VAL A 76 -25.69 20.57 45.94
CA VAL A 76 -24.34 20.06 46.18
C VAL A 76 -23.76 20.68 47.44
N ALA A 77 -23.82 22.01 47.59
CA ALA A 77 -23.35 22.72 48.79
C ALA A 77 -24.10 22.27 50.06
N ALA A 78 -25.39 21.94 49.94
CA ALA A 78 -26.20 21.40 51.02
C ALA A 78 -25.99 19.89 51.30
N GLY A 79 -25.10 19.20 50.57
CA GLY A 79 -24.80 17.77 50.75
C GLY A 79 -25.91 16.80 50.34
N ASN A 80 -26.95 17.28 49.64
CA ASN A 80 -28.17 16.53 49.31
C ASN A 80 -28.06 15.74 47.98
N VAL A 81 -26.91 15.73 47.31
CA VAL A 81 -26.68 14.94 46.09
C VAL A 81 -26.11 13.57 46.46
N LYS A 82 -26.70 12.50 45.93
CA LYS A 82 -26.28 11.12 46.17
C LYS A 82 -25.18 10.70 45.20
N ASP A 83 -25.50 10.70 43.90
CA ASP A 83 -24.60 10.28 42.82
C ASP A 83 -24.75 11.23 41.62
N VAL A 84 -23.64 11.47 40.91
CA VAL A 84 -23.58 12.31 39.70
C VAL A 84 -22.86 11.57 38.58
N TYR A 85 -23.43 11.64 37.38
CA TYR A 85 -22.89 11.12 36.13
C TYR A 85 -22.81 12.26 35.12
N THR A 86 -21.68 12.36 34.42
CA THR A 86 -21.46 13.40 33.42
C THR A 86 -21.29 12.80 32.02
N LYS A 87 -21.91 13.45 31.03
CA LYS A 87 -21.73 13.14 29.61
C LYS A 87 -21.51 14.45 28.87
N GLY A 88 -20.25 14.78 28.58
CA GLY A 88 -19.87 16.11 28.06
C GLY A 88 -20.24 17.21 29.06
N TYR A 89 -21.02 18.20 28.62
CA TYR A 89 -21.51 19.30 29.47
C TYR A 89 -22.81 18.98 30.22
N GLN A 90 -23.41 17.81 30.00
CA GLN A 90 -24.65 17.37 30.65
C GLN A 90 -24.34 16.63 31.95
N ILE A 91 -24.98 17.05 33.02
CA ILE A 91 -24.84 16.50 34.38
C ILE A 91 -26.18 15.88 34.77
N GLN A 92 -26.16 14.61 35.15
CA GLN A 92 -27.34 13.85 35.56
C GLN A 92 -27.08 13.20 36.92
N GLY A 93 -28.08 13.14 37.78
CA GLY A 93 -27.88 12.58 39.12
C GLY A 93 -29.14 12.33 39.91
N GLN A 94 -28.95 11.87 41.15
CA GLN A 94 -30.04 11.66 42.11
C GLN A 94 -29.78 12.42 43.42
N LEU A 95 -30.85 12.93 44.02
CA LEU A 95 -30.83 13.54 45.35
C LEU A 95 -31.04 12.48 46.44
N LYS A 96 -30.48 12.72 47.63
CA LYS A 96 -30.69 11.90 48.84
C LYS A 96 -32.09 12.09 49.41
N SER A 97 -32.58 13.34 49.42
CA SER A 97 -33.91 13.72 49.87
C SER A 97 -34.64 14.52 48.79
N LYS A 98 -35.91 14.19 48.55
CA LYS A 98 -36.75 14.87 47.54
C LYS A 98 -36.89 16.36 47.86
N ARG A 99 -36.77 17.22 46.84
CA ARG A 99 -36.93 18.68 46.93
C ARG A 99 -37.95 19.15 45.91
N ALA A 100 -38.63 20.25 46.20
CA ALA A 100 -39.51 20.92 45.24
C ALA A 100 -38.68 21.47 44.07
N VAL A 101 -39.23 21.39 42.86
CA VAL A 101 -38.61 21.97 41.67
C VAL A 101 -38.62 23.50 41.80
N PRO A 102 -37.48 24.20 41.60
CA PRO A 102 -37.46 25.66 41.57
C PRO A 102 -38.50 26.21 40.60
N GLY A 103 -39.36 27.13 41.04
CA GLY A 103 -40.45 27.69 40.22
C GLY A 103 -41.76 26.89 40.19
N HIS A 104 -41.81 25.64 40.68
CA HIS A 104 -43.02 24.81 40.73
C HIS A 104 -43.18 24.10 42.08
N ALA A 105 -43.86 24.78 43.02
CA ALA A 105 -44.00 24.33 44.41
C ALA A 105 -44.69 22.96 44.60
N GLU A 106 -45.48 22.50 43.62
CA GLU A 106 -46.25 21.26 43.72
C GLU A 106 -45.52 20.01 43.21
N LYS A 107 -44.37 20.14 42.52
CA LYS A 107 -43.62 19.00 41.98
C LYS A 107 -42.34 18.79 42.75
N THR A 108 -42.10 17.55 43.20
CA THR A 108 -40.83 17.16 43.83
C THR A 108 -40.01 16.28 42.89
N TYR A 109 -38.70 16.45 42.89
CA TYR A 109 -37.79 15.65 42.07
C TYR A 109 -36.77 14.91 42.95
N SER A 110 -36.47 13.67 42.54
CA SER A 110 -35.38 12.86 43.10
C SER A 110 -34.28 12.59 42.09
N SER A 111 -34.59 12.67 40.79
CA SER A 111 -33.62 12.57 39.70
C SER A 111 -33.60 13.88 38.94
N PHE A 112 -32.41 14.40 38.67
CA PHE A 112 -32.22 15.69 38.03
C PHE A 112 -31.32 15.59 36.82
N GLU A 113 -31.50 16.57 35.93
CA GLU A 113 -30.63 16.82 34.79
C GLU A 113 -30.33 18.32 34.72
N THR A 114 -29.07 18.68 34.50
CA THR A 114 -28.67 20.07 34.32
C THR A 114 -27.50 20.15 33.34
N LEU A 115 -27.29 21.30 32.73
CA LEU A 115 -26.18 21.55 31.83
C LEU A 115 -25.20 22.52 32.48
N ARG A 116 -23.90 22.19 32.42
CA ARG A 116 -22.83 23.05 32.90
C ARG A 116 -22.64 24.21 31.90
N PRO A 117 -22.87 25.48 32.30
CA PRO A 117 -22.58 26.61 31.44
C PRO A 117 -21.07 26.72 31.19
N ALA A 118 -20.66 27.19 30.01
CA ALA A 118 -19.25 27.31 29.63
C ALA A 118 -18.44 28.21 30.58
N PHE A 119 -19.09 29.20 31.21
CA PHE A 119 -18.52 30.15 32.17
C PHE A 119 -18.64 29.68 33.63
N ALA A 120 -18.91 28.40 33.90
CA ALA A 120 -19.10 27.88 35.26
C ALA A 120 -17.87 28.08 36.18
N ASP A 121 -16.67 28.17 35.62
CA ASP A 121 -15.41 28.34 36.37
C ASP A 121 -14.99 29.83 36.49
N ASP A 122 -15.73 30.74 35.88
CA ASP A 122 -15.38 32.16 35.85
C ASP A 122 -15.86 32.89 37.11
N LYS A 123 -15.17 33.98 37.48
CA LYS A 123 -15.55 34.85 38.62
C LYS A 123 -16.99 35.35 38.51
N ILE A 124 -17.49 35.52 37.28
CA ILE A 124 -18.84 36.01 37.01
C ILE A 124 -19.93 35.05 37.51
N TYR A 125 -19.70 33.73 37.45
CA TYR A 125 -20.66 32.76 37.97
C TYR A 125 -20.79 32.87 39.49
N THR A 126 -19.66 33.09 40.18
CA THR A 126 -19.64 33.25 41.64
C THR A 126 -20.38 34.52 42.08
N GLU A 127 -20.21 35.63 41.35
CA GLU A 127 -20.97 36.88 41.61
C GLU A 127 -22.47 36.72 41.35
N MET A 128 -22.87 35.99 40.30
CA MET A 128 -24.27 35.71 39.98
C MET A 128 -24.94 34.89 41.09
N VAL A 129 -24.26 33.84 41.59
CA VAL A 129 -24.77 33.03 42.71
C VAL A 129 -24.91 33.87 43.99
N GLN A 130 -23.93 34.73 44.30
CA GLN A 130 -23.99 35.62 45.48
C GLN A 130 -25.13 36.64 45.43
N LYS A 131 -25.49 37.11 44.24
CA LYS A 131 -26.62 38.04 44.02
C LYS A 131 -27.97 37.33 43.84
N GLY A 132 -28.02 36.00 43.98
CA GLY A 132 -29.27 35.23 43.86
C GLY A 132 -29.79 35.08 42.44
N VAL A 133 -28.93 35.21 41.41
CA VAL A 133 -29.32 35.09 40.00
C VAL A 133 -29.43 33.61 39.62
N GLU A 134 -30.53 33.25 38.97
CA GLU A 134 -30.76 31.90 38.46
C GLU A 134 -30.05 31.71 37.11
N VAL A 135 -29.21 30.67 36.99
CA VAL A 135 -28.48 30.36 35.75
C VAL A 135 -28.97 29.02 35.21
N GLU A 136 -29.61 29.08 34.06
CA GLU A 136 -30.07 27.92 33.29
C GLU A 136 -29.28 27.84 31.98
N ALA A 137 -28.71 26.68 31.68
CA ALA A 137 -28.08 26.40 30.39
C ALA A 137 -28.99 25.48 29.58
N LYS A 138 -29.25 25.84 28.32
CA LYS A 138 -30.06 25.05 27.38
C LYS A 138 -29.16 24.48 26.28
N PRO A 139 -29.43 23.26 25.77
CA PRO A 139 -28.65 22.69 24.68
C PRO A 139 -28.79 23.54 23.42
N VAL A 140 -27.70 23.67 22.64
CA VAL A 140 -27.67 24.44 21.38
C VAL A 140 -28.54 23.80 20.30
N ASN A 141 -28.82 22.50 20.43
CA ASN A 141 -29.73 21.77 19.56
C ASN A 141 -31.12 21.75 20.22
N GLU A 142 -32.05 22.54 19.71
CA GLU A 142 -33.46 22.34 20.01
C GLU A 142 -33.91 21.01 19.39
N ASP A 143 -34.49 20.14 20.20
CA ASP A 143 -35.17 18.95 19.69
C ASP A 143 -36.28 19.41 18.75
N ARG A 144 -36.09 19.14 17.44
CA ARG A 144 -37.08 19.48 16.41
C ARG A 144 -38.42 18.88 16.83
N GLY A 145 -39.51 19.64 16.68
CA GLY A 145 -40.85 19.19 17.07
C GLY A 145 -41.19 17.80 16.52
N LEU A 146 -42.02 17.04 17.26
CA LEU A 146 -42.33 15.63 16.94
C LEU A 146 -42.70 15.39 15.48
N LEU A 147 -43.45 16.30 14.85
CA LEU A 147 -43.80 16.24 13.42
C LEU A 147 -42.59 16.39 12.50
N ALA A 148 -41.65 17.28 12.82
CA ALA A 148 -40.43 17.49 12.03
C ALA A 148 -39.50 16.29 12.14
N ASN A 149 -39.31 15.72 13.33
CA ASN A 149 -38.53 14.49 13.51
C ASN A 149 -39.19 13.28 12.82
N LEU A 150 -40.51 13.17 12.86
CA LEU A 150 -41.26 12.12 12.16
C LEU A 150 -41.13 12.27 10.64
N LEU A 151 -41.31 13.48 10.09
CA LEU A 151 -41.16 13.73 8.64
C LEU A 151 -39.73 13.50 8.16
N LEU A 152 -38.71 13.99 8.88
CA LEU A 152 -37.31 13.81 8.49
C LEU A 152 -36.84 12.36 8.59
N SER A 153 -37.41 11.56 9.49
CA SER A 153 -37.08 10.12 9.62
C SER A 153 -37.88 9.23 8.66
N LEU A 154 -39.16 9.55 8.40
CA LEU A 154 -39.99 8.78 7.47
C LEU A 154 -39.79 9.16 6.01
N LEU A 155 -39.51 10.41 5.66
CA LEU A 155 -39.41 10.84 4.26
C LEU A 155 -38.34 10.07 3.46
N PRO A 156 -37.09 9.88 3.95
CA PRO A 156 -36.10 9.08 3.25
C PRO A 156 -36.53 7.62 3.11
N THR A 157 -37.15 7.06 4.15
CA THR A 157 -37.66 5.69 4.18
C THR A 157 -38.78 5.49 3.17
N LEU A 158 -39.74 6.40 3.10
CA LEU A 158 -40.87 6.37 2.16
C LEU A 158 -40.39 6.56 0.71
N LEU A 159 -39.41 7.44 0.47
CA LEU A 159 -38.77 7.58 -0.84
C LEU A 159 -38.07 6.30 -1.27
N PHE A 160 -37.34 5.65 -0.37
CA PHE A 160 -36.64 4.40 -0.66
C PHE A 160 -37.63 3.27 -0.97
N VAL A 161 -38.70 3.12 -0.17
CA VAL A 161 -39.76 2.14 -0.41
C VAL A 161 -40.49 2.42 -1.72
N GLY A 162 -40.81 3.69 -2.00
CA GLY A 162 -41.45 4.09 -3.26
C GLY A 162 -40.58 3.81 -4.48
N LEU A 163 -39.28 4.13 -4.41
CA LEU A 163 -38.29 3.82 -5.45
C LEU A 163 -38.15 2.31 -5.64
N TRP A 164 -38.07 1.56 -4.55
CA TRP A 164 -37.94 0.09 -4.59
C TRP A 164 -39.16 -0.56 -5.23
N ILE A 165 -40.37 -0.11 -4.89
CA ILE A 165 -41.61 -0.55 -5.55
C ILE A 165 -41.60 -0.15 -7.04
N GLY A 166 -41.18 1.07 -7.37
CA GLY A 166 -41.06 1.54 -8.76
C GLY A 166 -40.11 0.68 -9.59
N VAL A 167 -38.93 0.36 -9.04
CA VAL A 167 -37.93 -0.51 -9.66
C VAL A 167 -38.46 -1.94 -9.79
N MET A 168 -39.13 -2.48 -8.76
CA MET A 168 -39.67 -3.83 -8.79
C MET A 168 -40.81 -3.98 -9.79
N VAL A 169 -41.69 -2.98 -9.90
CA VAL A 169 -42.75 -2.93 -10.92
C VAL A 169 -42.16 -2.77 -12.32
N TRP A 170 -41.09 -1.97 -12.48
CA TRP A 170 -40.37 -1.84 -13.73
C TRP A 170 -39.67 -3.14 -14.16
N LEU A 171 -39.02 -3.84 -13.21
CA LEU A 171 -38.43 -5.16 -13.44
C LEU A 171 -39.48 -6.22 -13.77
N GLN A 172 -40.63 -6.24 -13.08
CA GLN A 172 -41.72 -7.16 -13.38
C GLN A 172 -42.36 -6.88 -14.75
N ARG A 173 -42.48 -5.60 -15.15
CA ARG A 173 -42.92 -5.23 -16.51
C ARG A 173 -41.90 -5.65 -17.57
N ARG A 174 -40.61 -5.67 -17.24
CA ARG A 174 -39.54 -6.21 -18.10
C ARG A 174 -39.52 -7.73 -18.15
N MET A 175 -39.88 -8.42 -17.06
CA MET A 175 -39.96 -9.88 -17.00
C MET A 175 -41.23 -10.47 -17.64
N ALA A 176 -42.33 -9.72 -17.69
CA ALA A 176 -43.55 -10.13 -18.36
C ALA A 176 -43.46 -10.07 -19.91
N GLY A 177 -42.42 -9.42 -20.46
CA GLY A 177 -42.01 -9.55 -21.85
C GLY A 177 -40.90 -10.59 -21.96
N GLY A 178 -41.26 -11.85 -22.21
CA GLY A 178 -40.39 -13.02 -22.08
C GLY A 178 -38.98 -12.88 -22.65
N GLY A 179 -37.99 -13.31 -21.85
CA GLY A 179 -36.61 -13.51 -22.25
C GLY A 179 -35.61 -13.33 -21.11
N GLY A 180 -35.18 -14.44 -20.51
CA GLY A 180 -33.90 -14.58 -19.78
C GLY A 180 -33.65 -13.62 -18.61
N GLY A 181 -34.09 -14.01 -17.41
CA GLY A 181 -33.80 -13.28 -16.18
C GLY A 181 -32.30 -13.21 -15.86
N LEU A 182 -31.94 -12.18 -15.08
CA LEU A 182 -30.64 -11.78 -14.53
C LEU A 182 -29.86 -12.87 -13.74
N MET A 183 -30.33 -14.13 -13.76
CA MET A 183 -29.79 -15.29 -13.03
C MET A 183 -28.93 -16.23 -13.91
N GLY A 184 -28.81 -15.97 -15.23
CA GLY A 184 -28.06 -16.85 -16.15
C GLY A 184 -26.52 -16.76 -16.07
N GLY A 185 -25.96 -15.91 -15.21
CA GLY A 185 -24.51 -15.71 -15.05
C GLY A 185 -23.87 -16.51 -13.91
N PHE A 186 -24.66 -17.12 -13.02
CA PHE A 186 -24.19 -17.64 -11.74
C PHE A 186 -23.63 -19.08 -11.78
N ASN A 187 -23.58 -19.73 -12.94
CA ASN A 187 -23.22 -21.14 -13.04
C ASN A 187 -22.25 -21.47 -14.18
N ARG A 188 -21.37 -20.53 -14.56
CA ARG A 188 -20.25 -20.87 -15.45
C ARG A 188 -19.27 -21.71 -14.65
N SER A 189 -19.06 -22.96 -15.07
CA SER A 189 -17.92 -23.78 -14.66
C SER A 189 -16.65 -22.94 -14.73
N PRO A 190 -15.75 -23.01 -13.74
CA PRO A 190 -14.53 -22.24 -13.79
C PRO A 190 -13.74 -22.65 -15.05
N LYS A 191 -13.06 -21.68 -15.67
CA LYS A 191 -12.27 -21.97 -16.88
C LYS A 191 -11.06 -22.82 -16.44
N PRO A 192 -10.73 -23.91 -17.16
CA PRO A 192 -9.57 -24.71 -16.84
C PRO A 192 -8.30 -23.85 -16.95
N VAL A 193 -7.44 -23.93 -15.93
CA VAL A 193 -6.14 -23.26 -15.92
C VAL A 193 -5.22 -24.01 -16.88
N ALA A 194 -4.85 -23.37 -17.99
CA ALA A 194 -3.91 -23.93 -18.96
C ALA A 194 -2.46 -23.77 -18.46
N ALA A 195 -1.61 -24.72 -18.80
CA ALA A 195 -0.16 -24.58 -18.60
C ALA A 195 0.38 -23.46 -19.51
N ASP A 196 1.34 -22.69 -19.01
CA ASP A 196 1.96 -21.62 -19.78
C ASP A 196 3.01 -22.18 -20.77
N ASP A 197 2.95 -21.75 -22.04
CA ASP A 197 3.85 -22.20 -23.11
C ASP A 197 5.22 -21.48 -23.11
N LYS A 198 5.38 -20.39 -22.34
CA LYS A 198 6.65 -19.63 -22.31
C LYS A 198 7.68 -20.31 -21.39
N ARG A 199 8.66 -20.97 -22.01
CA ARG A 199 9.82 -21.59 -21.33
C ARG A 199 10.91 -20.53 -21.07
N ALA A 200 11.06 -20.12 -19.82
CA ALA A 200 12.27 -19.44 -19.34
C ALA A 200 13.17 -20.49 -18.66
N THR A 201 14.48 -20.28 -18.66
CA THR A 201 15.46 -21.15 -18.00
C THR A 201 16.35 -20.35 -17.06
N PHE A 202 17.22 -21.00 -16.27
CA PHE A 202 18.20 -20.27 -15.46
C PHE A 202 19.18 -19.43 -16.31
N ALA A 203 19.34 -19.71 -17.61
CA ALA A 203 20.15 -18.86 -18.49
C ALA A 203 19.52 -17.46 -18.80
N ASP A 204 18.24 -17.30 -18.47
CA ASP A 204 17.47 -16.06 -18.61
C ASP A 204 17.36 -15.30 -17.28
N VAL A 205 17.88 -15.88 -16.19
CA VAL A 205 17.95 -15.30 -14.86
C VAL A 205 19.42 -15.01 -14.54
N ALA A 206 19.68 -13.92 -13.84
CA ALA A 206 21.05 -13.50 -13.55
C ALA A 206 21.10 -12.74 -12.23
N GLY A 207 22.26 -12.78 -11.58
CA GLY A 207 22.53 -11.98 -10.38
C GLY A 207 21.86 -12.50 -9.10
N ILE A 208 21.47 -13.78 -9.07
CA ILE A 208 20.85 -14.43 -7.91
C ILE A 208 21.39 -15.86 -7.70
N ASP A 209 22.69 -16.05 -7.87
CA ASP A 209 23.35 -17.36 -7.85
C ASP A 209 23.06 -18.17 -6.57
N GLU A 210 22.99 -17.50 -5.42
CA GLU A 210 22.64 -18.10 -4.12
C GLU A 210 21.23 -18.70 -4.14
N VAL A 211 20.28 -17.96 -4.73
CA VAL A 211 18.88 -18.36 -4.86
C VAL A 211 18.72 -19.50 -5.87
N GLU A 212 19.48 -19.46 -6.97
CA GLU A 212 19.53 -20.56 -7.95
C GLU A 212 20.04 -21.85 -7.31
N ALA A 213 21.07 -21.78 -6.47
CA ALA A 213 21.58 -22.94 -5.76
C ALA A 213 20.51 -23.56 -4.84
N GLU A 214 19.74 -22.76 -4.10
CA GLU A 214 18.64 -23.25 -3.27
C GLU A 214 17.51 -23.88 -4.10
N LEU A 215 17.16 -23.29 -5.24
CA LEU A 215 16.10 -23.79 -6.11
C LEU A 215 16.53 -24.97 -6.98
N SER A 216 17.84 -25.18 -7.17
CA SER A 216 18.37 -26.34 -7.88
C SER A 216 17.99 -27.67 -7.22
N GLU A 217 17.81 -27.69 -5.90
CA GLU A 217 17.30 -28.85 -5.16
C GLU A 217 15.87 -29.21 -5.59
N ILE A 218 15.03 -28.19 -5.81
CA ILE A 218 13.65 -28.36 -6.28
C ILE A 218 13.64 -28.87 -7.72
N VAL A 219 14.54 -28.36 -8.57
CA VAL A 219 14.72 -28.84 -9.94
C VAL A 219 15.15 -30.31 -9.95
N ASP A 220 16.17 -30.71 -9.18
CA ASP A 220 16.62 -32.12 -9.09
C ASP A 220 15.50 -33.04 -8.61
N PHE A 221 14.69 -32.60 -7.65
CA PHE A 221 13.52 -33.34 -7.21
C PHE A 221 12.48 -33.51 -8.31
N LEU A 222 12.16 -32.45 -9.05
CA LEU A 222 11.16 -32.52 -10.12
C LEU A 222 11.64 -33.40 -11.29
N LYS A 223 12.96 -33.45 -11.54
CA LYS A 223 13.59 -34.33 -12.55
C LYS A 223 13.59 -35.81 -12.12
N ASP A 224 13.91 -36.12 -10.87
CA ASP A 224 13.85 -37.50 -10.33
C ASP A 224 13.22 -37.56 -8.92
N PRO A 225 11.87 -37.53 -8.82
CA PRO A 225 11.17 -37.64 -7.54
C PRO A 225 11.42 -38.99 -6.84
N GLY A 226 11.75 -40.03 -7.62
CA GLY A 226 11.97 -41.40 -7.15
C GLY A 226 13.25 -41.55 -6.32
N LYS A 227 14.31 -40.81 -6.65
CA LYS A 227 15.56 -40.74 -5.87
C LYS A 227 15.31 -40.32 -4.42
N TYR A 228 14.55 -39.24 -4.21
CA TYR A 228 14.21 -38.71 -2.88
C TYR A 228 13.31 -39.67 -2.10
N ARG A 229 12.31 -40.26 -2.78
CA ARG A 229 11.40 -41.24 -2.18
C ARG A 229 12.13 -42.47 -1.65
N ARG A 230 13.12 -42.99 -2.40
CA ARG A 230 13.94 -44.15 -1.99
C ARG A 230 14.74 -43.90 -0.72
N MET A 231 15.19 -42.67 -0.52
CA MET A 231 15.95 -42.27 0.67
C MET A 231 15.06 -41.90 1.87
N GLY A 232 13.74 -41.85 1.70
CA GLY A 232 12.81 -41.37 2.72
C GLY A 232 12.91 -39.86 2.99
N ALA A 233 13.59 -39.12 2.12
CA ALA A 233 13.71 -37.66 2.22
C ALA A 233 12.36 -37.00 1.95
N ARG A 234 11.96 -36.06 2.80
CA ARG A 234 10.77 -35.24 2.60
C ARG A 234 11.19 -33.95 1.92
N VAL A 235 10.69 -33.73 0.72
CA VAL A 235 10.95 -32.52 -0.06
C VAL A 235 9.97 -31.42 0.37
N PRO A 236 10.39 -30.14 0.39
CA PRO A 236 9.51 -29.01 0.68
C PRO A 236 8.28 -29.05 -0.23
N ARG A 237 7.08 -28.90 0.36
CA ARG A 237 5.83 -28.88 -0.41
C ARG A 237 5.55 -27.50 -0.98
N GLY A 238 6.04 -26.47 -0.29
CA GLY A 238 5.83 -25.08 -0.63
C GLY A 238 7.11 -24.28 -0.49
N VAL A 239 7.42 -23.50 -1.51
CA VAL A 239 8.48 -22.50 -1.49
C VAL A 239 7.85 -21.12 -1.51
N LEU A 240 8.19 -20.25 -0.57
CA LEU A 240 7.78 -18.85 -0.56
C LEU A 240 8.96 -17.97 -1.01
N LEU A 241 8.83 -17.37 -2.19
CA LEU A 241 9.72 -16.34 -2.70
C LEU A 241 9.31 -14.99 -2.09
N THR A 242 10.21 -14.39 -1.32
CA THR A 242 10.01 -13.09 -0.69
C THR A 242 10.98 -12.08 -1.28
N GLY A 243 10.61 -10.80 -1.38
CA GLY A 243 11.53 -9.76 -1.83
C GLY A 243 10.83 -8.59 -2.48
N ALA A 244 11.58 -7.51 -2.74
CA ALA A 244 11.02 -6.30 -3.36
C ALA A 244 10.34 -6.60 -4.72
N PRO A 245 9.35 -5.79 -5.14
CA PRO A 245 8.78 -5.92 -6.48
C PRO A 245 9.87 -5.73 -7.53
N GLY A 246 9.78 -6.44 -8.66
CA GLY A 246 10.74 -6.31 -9.76
C GLY A 246 12.05 -7.10 -9.62
N THR A 247 12.26 -7.86 -8.54
CA THR A 247 13.45 -8.72 -8.38
C THR A 247 13.41 -10.04 -9.17
N GLY A 248 12.39 -10.25 -10.01
CA GLY A 248 12.32 -11.43 -10.87
C GLY A 248 11.71 -12.68 -10.26
N LYS A 249 10.99 -12.60 -9.12
CA LYS A 249 10.34 -13.77 -8.47
C LYS A 249 9.50 -14.64 -9.43
N THR A 250 8.67 -14.02 -10.26
CA THR A 250 7.84 -14.72 -11.26
C THR A 250 8.67 -15.33 -12.39
N LEU A 251 9.73 -14.66 -12.82
CA LEU A 251 10.67 -15.17 -13.83
C LEU A 251 11.44 -16.37 -13.29
N LEU A 252 11.89 -16.29 -12.04
CA LEU A 252 12.60 -17.35 -11.34
C LEU A 252 11.75 -18.61 -11.18
N ALA A 253 10.48 -18.47 -10.78
CA ALA A 253 9.56 -19.62 -10.70
C ALA A 253 9.36 -20.30 -12.06
N ARG A 254 9.31 -19.52 -13.14
CA ARG A 254 9.25 -20.04 -14.52
C ARG A 254 10.54 -20.73 -14.93
N ALA A 255 11.69 -20.16 -14.55
CA ALA A 255 13.00 -20.73 -14.81
C ALA A 255 13.18 -22.10 -14.13
N VAL A 256 12.70 -22.27 -12.89
CA VAL A 256 12.68 -23.57 -12.21
C VAL A 256 11.85 -24.60 -12.98
N ALA A 257 10.69 -24.21 -13.49
CA ALA A 257 9.83 -25.10 -14.29
C ALA A 257 10.48 -25.48 -15.63
N GLY A 258 11.06 -24.51 -16.33
CA GLY A 258 11.73 -24.72 -17.61
C GLY A 258 13.01 -25.56 -17.47
N GLU A 259 13.77 -25.34 -16.40
CA GLU A 259 14.97 -26.14 -16.10
C GLU A 259 14.60 -27.59 -15.76
N ALA A 260 13.48 -27.82 -15.06
CA ALA A 260 12.95 -29.15 -14.76
C ALA A 260 12.18 -29.80 -15.92
N ASP A 261 11.86 -29.04 -16.98
CA ASP A 261 10.99 -29.44 -18.11
C ASP A 261 9.63 -29.99 -17.65
N VAL A 262 9.00 -29.32 -16.68
CA VAL A 262 7.69 -29.70 -16.12
C VAL A 262 6.60 -28.65 -16.42
N PRO A 263 5.31 -29.05 -16.46
CA PRO A 263 4.20 -28.10 -16.61
C PRO A 263 4.19 -27.01 -15.53
N PHE A 264 3.93 -25.77 -15.93
CA PHE A 264 3.84 -24.60 -15.07
C PHE A 264 2.43 -24.03 -15.05
N TYR A 265 1.77 -24.10 -13.89
CA TYR A 265 0.46 -23.51 -13.65
C TYR A 265 0.63 -22.20 -12.88
N SER A 266 0.18 -21.08 -13.44
CA SER A 266 0.32 -19.75 -12.81
C SER A 266 -1.06 -19.17 -12.49
N ALA A 267 -1.21 -18.59 -11.31
CA ALA A 267 -2.40 -17.82 -10.93
C ALA A 267 -2.01 -16.64 -10.03
N ALA A 268 -2.60 -15.46 -10.23
CA ALA A 268 -2.48 -14.38 -9.25
C ALA A 268 -3.48 -14.63 -8.10
N ALA A 269 -3.06 -14.41 -6.85
CA ALA A 269 -3.92 -14.63 -5.69
C ALA A 269 -5.19 -13.77 -5.71
N SER A 270 -5.13 -12.59 -6.35
CA SER A 270 -6.28 -11.72 -6.59
C SER A 270 -7.37 -12.36 -7.45
N GLU A 271 -7.04 -13.33 -8.31
CA GLU A 271 -8.02 -14.03 -9.16
C GLU A 271 -8.93 -14.97 -8.37
N PHE A 272 -8.55 -15.28 -7.12
CA PHE A 272 -9.37 -16.08 -6.23
C PHE A 272 -10.30 -15.23 -5.37
N ILE A 273 -10.19 -13.90 -5.41
CA ILE A 273 -11.10 -12.99 -4.68
C ILE A 273 -12.29 -12.66 -5.56
N GLU A 274 -13.46 -13.17 -5.20
CA GLU A 274 -14.71 -12.99 -5.93
C GLU A 274 -15.84 -12.50 -5.01
N MET A 275 -16.83 -11.82 -5.57
CA MET A 275 -18.01 -11.39 -4.81
C MET A 275 -18.90 -12.56 -4.35
N VAL A 276 -18.72 -13.73 -4.96
CA VAL A 276 -19.53 -14.93 -4.67
C VAL A 276 -18.73 -15.86 -3.77
N VAL A 277 -19.25 -16.04 -2.56
CA VAL A 277 -18.68 -16.94 -1.55
C VAL A 277 -18.50 -18.35 -2.13
N GLY A 278 -17.30 -18.90 -1.96
CA GLY A 278 -16.95 -20.26 -2.39
C GLY A 278 -16.45 -20.41 -3.83
N VAL A 279 -16.56 -19.38 -4.69
CA VAL A 279 -16.00 -19.46 -6.06
C VAL A 279 -14.47 -19.51 -6.03
N GLY A 280 -13.83 -18.69 -5.20
CA GLY A 280 -12.37 -18.72 -5.02
C GLY A 280 -11.87 -20.09 -4.58
N ALA A 281 -12.48 -20.66 -3.54
CA ALA A 281 -12.16 -22.01 -3.06
C ALA A 281 -12.36 -23.10 -4.13
N ALA A 282 -13.41 -23.01 -4.97
CA ALA A 282 -13.62 -23.96 -6.06
C ALA A 282 -12.50 -23.89 -7.12
N ARG A 283 -12.04 -22.69 -7.49
CA ARG A 283 -10.92 -22.50 -8.43
C ARG A 283 -9.61 -23.05 -7.88
N VAL A 284 -9.34 -22.85 -6.59
CA VAL A 284 -8.16 -23.45 -5.93
C VAL A 284 -8.19 -24.97 -6.06
N ARG A 285 -9.33 -25.63 -5.79
CA ARG A 285 -9.46 -27.08 -5.95
C ARG A 285 -9.19 -27.53 -7.38
N GLU A 286 -9.73 -26.80 -8.36
CA GLU A 286 -9.55 -27.13 -9.77
C GLU A 286 -8.07 -26.99 -10.18
N LEU A 287 -7.41 -25.89 -9.80
CA LEU A 287 -5.97 -25.67 -10.04
C LEU A 287 -5.12 -26.84 -9.52
N PHE A 288 -5.33 -27.25 -8.26
CA PHE A 288 -4.61 -28.38 -7.67
C PHE A 288 -5.00 -29.73 -8.30
N THR A 289 -6.22 -29.87 -8.83
CA THR A 289 -6.66 -31.09 -9.51
C THR A 289 -6.00 -31.22 -10.88
N GLU A 290 -5.94 -30.14 -11.65
CA GLU A 290 -5.29 -30.13 -12.97
C GLU A 290 -3.78 -30.34 -12.86
N ALA A 291 -3.11 -29.68 -11.91
CA ALA A 291 -1.69 -29.90 -11.65
C ALA A 291 -1.38 -31.36 -11.27
N ARG A 292 -2.22 -31.99 -10.44
CA ARG A 292 -2.06 -33.40 -10.07
C ARG A 292 -2.17 -34.36 -11.25
N LYS A 293 -2.99 -34.05 -12.26
CA LYS A 293 -3.13 -34.90 -13.45
C LYS A 293 -1.88 -34.93 -14.32
N THR A 294 -1.06 -33.87 -14.25
CA THR A 294 0.13 -33.68 -15.10
C THR A 294 1.43 -33.74 -14.30
N ALA A 295 1.38 -34.25 -13.07
CA ALA A 295 2.54 -34.34 -12.20
C ALA A 295 3.67 -35.22 -12.80
N PRO A 296 4.96 -34.84 -12.64
CA PRO A 296 5.47 -33.73 -11.83
C PRO A 296 5.17 -32.36 -12.45
N SER A 297 4.81 -31.37 -11.63
CA SER A 297 4.36 -30.05 -12.08
C SER A 297 4.58 -28.97 -11.02
N ILE A 298 4.61 -27.70 -11.43
CA ILE A 298 4.71 -26.55 -10.52
C ILE A 298 3.41 -25.74 -10.53
N ILE A 299 2.93 -25.39 -9.33
CA ILE A 299 1.87 -24.39 -9.13
C ILE A 299 2.51 -23.10 -8.61
N PHE A 300 2.40 -22.01 -9.35
CA PHE A 300 2.86 -20.69 -8.97
C PHE A 300 1.68 -19.78 -8.57
N ILE A 301 1.75 -19.21 -7.36
CA ILE A 301 0.77 -18.26 -6.82
C ILE A 301 1.45 -16.92 -6.58
N ASP A 302 1.14 -15.91 -7.40
CA ASP A 302 1.67 -14.56 -7.22
C ASP A 302 0.84 -13.74 -6.23
N GLU A 303 1.46 -12.74 -5.59
CA GLU A 303 0.84 -11.81 -4.64
C GLU A 303 0.04 -12.50 -3.52
N ILE A 304 0.59 -13.57 -2.94
CA ILE A 304 -0.13 -14.38 -1.93
C ILE A 304 -0.57 -13.58 -0.69
N ASP A 305 0.05 -12.42 -0.43
CA ASP A 305 -0.36 -11.49 0.64
C ASP A 305 -1.75 -10.88 0.46
N THR A 306 -2.29 -10.93 -0.76
CA THR A 306 -3.66 -10.49 -1.07
C THR A 306 -4.73 -11.32 -0.35
N ILE A 307 -4.49 -12.63 -0.17
CA ILE A 307 -5.37 -13.59 0.51
C ILE A 307 -4.76 -14.13 1.82
N GLY A 308 -3.45 -14.00 1.99
CA GLY A 308 -2.68 -14.57 3.09
C GLY A 308 -2.39 -13.61 4.24
N ARG A 309 -3.00 -12.41 4.27
CA ARG A 309 -2.75 -11.41 5.32
C ARG A 309 -3.24 -11.89 6.70
N ALA A 310 -2.41 -11.75 7.72
CA ALA A 310 -2.74 -12.01 9.11
C ALA A 310 -3.92 -11.15 9.58
N ARG A 311 -4.79 -11.74 10.41
CA ARG A 311 -5.97 -11.06 10.95
C ARG A 311 -5.56 -9.80 11.74
N GLY A 312 -5.94 -8.63 11.25
CA GLY A 312 -5.95 -7.41 12.06
C GLY A 312 -7.14 -7.45 13.01
N GLY A 313 -6.94 -7.13 14.30
CA GLY A 313 -7.95 -7.21 15.37
C GLY A 313 -9.16 -6.27 15.26
N GLY A 314 -9.58 -5.88 14.06
CA GLY A 314 -10.70 -4.99 13.80
C GLY A 314 -11.91 -5.74 13.26
N ALA A 315 -13.03 -5.66 13.98
CA ALA A 315 -14.34 -6.21 13.64
C ALA A 315 -14.97 -5.53 12.40
N SER A 316 -14.40 -5.74 11.21
CA SER A 316 -15.04 -5.32 9.94
C SER A 316 -15.87 -6.48 9.39
N MET A 317 -17.18 -6.41 9.62
CA MET A 317 -18.19 -7.35 9.13
C MET A 317 -18.28 -7.31 7.59
N GLY A 318 -17.95 -8.42 6.92
CA GLY A 318 -18.51 -8.76 5.60
C GLY A 318 -17.53 -9.01 4.44
N GLY A 319 -16.24 -8.65 4.57
CA GLY A 319 -15.23 -8.88 3.52
C GLY A 319 -14.18 -9.95 3.83
N HIS A 320 -14.16 -10.46 5.07
CA HIS A 320 -13.14 -11.42 5.52
C HIS A 320 -13.46 -12.87 5.13
N ASP A 321 -14.74 -13.26 5.10
CA ASP A 321 -15.13 -14.67 5.01
C ASP A 321 -14.68 -15.36 3.72
N GLU A 322 -14.71 -14.65 2.59
CA GLU A 322 -14.35 -15.22 1.29
C GLU A 322 -12.83 -15.39 1.14
N ARG A 323 -12.04 -14.37 1.51
CA ARG A 323 -10.58 -14.45 1.52
C ARG A 323 -10.10 -15.55 2.45
N GLU A 324 -10.67 -15.63 3.65
CA GLU A 324 -10.33 -16.67 4.63
C GLU A 324 -10.72 -18.06 4.13
N GLN A 325 -11.88 -18.22 3.49
CA GLN A 325 -12.28 -19.49 2.91
C GLN A 325 -11.32 -19.95 1.81
N THR A 326 -10.95 -19.05 0.90
CA THR A 326 -9.98 -19.32 -0.17
C THR A 326 -8.61 -19.68 0.39
N LEU A 327 -8.11 -18.93 1.38
CA LEU A 327 -6.85 -19.22 2.05
C LEU A 327 -6.86 -20.60 2.71
N ASN A 328 -7.91 -20.90 3.48
CA ASN A 328 -8.06 -22.21 4.13
C ASN A 328 -8.14 -23.35 3.12
N GLN A 329 -8.72 -23.11 1.94
CA GLN A 329 -8.72 -24.10 0.87
C GLN A 329 -7.31 -24.38 0.34
N ILE A 330 -6.48 -23.35 0.10
CA ILE A 330 -5.08 -23.54 -0.30
C ILE A 330 -4.35 -24.37 0.77
N LEU A 331 -4.51 -24.01 2.04
CA LEU A 331 -3.89 -24.74 3.15
C LEU A 331 -4.34 -26.21 3.21
N THR A 332 -5.64 -26.46 2.99
CA THR A 332 -6.19 -27.82 2.95
C THR A 332 -5.64 -28.63 1.79
N GLU A 333 -5.49 -28.03 0.60
CA GLU A 333 -4.86 -28.69 -0.53
C GLU A 333 -3.37 -28.99 -0.26
N MET A 334 -2.62 -28.05 0.33
CA MET A 334 -1.20 -28.25 0.70
C MET A 334 -1.01 -29.35 1.75
N ASP A 335 -1.87 -29.38 2.76
CA ASP A 335 -1.83 -30.41 3.81
C ASP A 335 -2.25 -31.79 3.24
N GLY A 336 -3.11 -31.79 2.21
CA GLY A 336 -3.84 -32.95 1.68
C GLY A 336 -3.07 -33.93 0.79
N PHE A 337 -1.94 -33.56 0.19
CA PHE A 337 -1.13 -34.51 -0.61
C PHE A 337 0.10 -35.00 0.14
N SER A 338 0.47 -36.27 -0.04
CA SER A 338 1.80 -36.71 0.38
C SER A 338 2.80 -36.13 -0.62
N GLY A 339 3.89 -35.48 -0.19
CA GLY A 339 4.90 -34.89 -1.10
C GLY A 339 5.56 -35.86 -2.10
N SER A 340 5.07 -37.10 -2.18
CA SER A 340 5.41 -38.11 -3.18
C SER A 340 4.70 -37.92 -4.52
N GLU A 341 3.64 -37.10 -4.61
CA GLU A 341 2.87 -36.88 -5.85
C GLU A 341 3.62 -36.04 -6.91
N GLY A 342 4.76 -35.42 -6.56
CA GLY A 342 5.59 -34.66 -7.52
C GLY A 342 5.07 -33.27 -7.85
N VAL A 343 4.13 -32.73 -7.07
CA VAL A 343 3.63 -31.35 -7.20
C VAL A 343 4.33 -30.45 -6.20
N VAL A 344 4.89 -29.34 -6.68
CA VAL A 344 5.53 -28.31 -5.83
C VAL A 344 4.76 -27.00 -5.98
N VAL A 345 4.46 -26.35 -4.85
CA VAL A 345 3.81 -25.04 -4.83
C VAL A 345 4.87 -23.97 -4.61
N ILE A 346 4.95 -22.97 -5.49
CA ILE A 346 5.79 -21.79 -5.31
C ILE A 346 4.87 -20.58 -5.15
N ALA A 347 5.03 -19.80 -4.10
CA ALA A 347 4.30 -18.56 -3.91
C ALA A 347 5.26 -17.37 -3.89
N ALA A 348 4.80 -16.20 -4.35
CA ALA A 348 5.57 -14.97 -4.30
C ALA A 348 4.84 -13.90 -3.47
N THR A 349 5.61 -13.12 -2.70
CA THR A 349 5.10 -11.95 -1.99
C THR A 349 6.14 -10.82 -1.95
N ASN A 350 5.64 -9.59 -1.94
CA ASN A 350 6.44 -8.41 -1.66
C ASN A 350 6.41 -8.01 -0.18
N ARG A 351 5.54 -8.66 0.62
CA ARG A 351 5.24 -8.28 2.01
C ARG A 351 5.16 -9.50 2.93
N PRO A 352 6.29 -10.16 3.23
CA PRO A 352 6.28 -11.30 4.15
C PRO A 352 5.84 -10.93 5.57
N ASP A 353 5.99 -9.65 5.96
CA ASP A 353 5.66 -9.10 7.27
C ASP A 353 4.16 -9.17 7.62
N ILE A 354 3.29 -9.10 6.62
CA ILE A 354 1.83 -9.13 6.83
C ILE A 354 1.22 -10.50 6.68
N LEU A 355 2.00 -11.52 6.29
CA LEU A 355 1.47 -12.86 6.05
C LEU A 355 1.09 -13.56 7.36
N ASP A 356 0.02 -14.35 7.31
CA ASP A 356 -0.37 -15.23 8.42
C ASP A 356 0.76 -16.25 8.68
N PRO A 357 1.31 -16.31 9.90
CA PRO A 357 2.33 -17.30 10.26
C PRO A 357 1.91 -18.75 10.03
N ALA A 358 0.61 -19.03 9.93
CA ALA A 358 0.09 -20.35 9.58
C ALA A 358 0.50 -20.81 8.18
N LEU A 359 0.76 -19.91 7.23
CA LEU A 359 1.25 -20.24 5.89
C LEU A 359 2.68 -20.80 5.92
N MET A 360 3.51 -20.31 6.85
CA MET A 360 4.93 -20.64 6.96
C MET A 360 5.22 -21.85 7.86
N ARG A 361 4.19 -22.59 8.28
CA ARG A 361 4.36 -23.78 9.14
C ARG A 361 4.91 -24.97 8.35
N PRO A 362 5.69 -25.87 8.99
CA PRO A 362 6.18 -27.08 8.36
C PRO A 362 5.08 -27.87 7.64
N GLY A 363 5.33 -28.28 6.39
CA GLY A 363 4.34 -28.95 5.52
C GLY A 363 3.52 -28.01 4.63
N ARG A 364 3.69 -26.68 4.75
CA ARG A 364 3.07 -25.67 3.88
C ARG A 364 4.17 -24.94 3.09
N PHE A 365 4.35 -23.64 3.29
CA PHE A 365 5.51 -22.89 2.77
C PHE A 365 6.67 -23.01 3.74
N ASP A 366 7.23 -24.21 3.82
CA ASP A 366 8.28 -24.58 4.76
C ASP A 366 9.67 -24.14 4.30
N ARG A 367 9.86 -23.85 3.00
CA ARG A 367 11.05 -23.17 2.48
C ARG A 367 10.73 -21.71 2.19
N GLN A 368 11.54 -20.81 2.70
CA GLN A 368 11.48 -19.38 2.39
C GLN A 368 12.78 -18.98 1.71
N VAL A 369 12.66 -18.35 0.56
CA VAL A 369 13.81 -17.90 -0.23
C VAL A 369 13.66 -16.40 -0.44
N ALA A 370 14.63 -15.64 0.06
CA ALA A 370 14.65 -14.19 -0.08
C ALA A 370 15.36 -13.82 -1.38
N VAL A 371 14.64 -13.17 -2.30
CA VAL A 371 15.15 -12.65 -3.56
C VAL A 371 15.45 -11.15 -3.37
N SER A 372 16.69 -10.88 -3.01
CA SER A 372 17.21 -9.53 -2.81
C SER A 372 17.41 -8.79 -4.15
N PRO A 373 17.46 -7.44 -4.13
CA PRO A 373 17.98 -6.68 -5.26
C PRO A 373 19.43 -7.11 -5.61
N PRO A 374 19.81 -7.06 -6.89
CA PRO A 374 21.13 -7.50 -7.35
C PRO A 374 22.26 -6.57 -6.86
N ASP A 375 23.42 -7.17 -6.57
CA ASP A 375 24.68 -6.46 -6.37
C ASP A 375 25.29 -5.99 -7.70
N LEU A 376 26.46 -5.34 -7.67
CA LEU A 376 27.10 -4.82 -8.88
C LEU A 376 27.29 -5.88 -9.97
N ASP A 377 27.83 -7.06 -9.62
CA ASP A 377 28.08 -8.15 -10.57
C ASP A 377 26.77 -8.70 -11.13
N GLY A 378 25.74 -8.84 -10.28
CA GLY A 378 24.40 -9.20 -10.68
C GLY A 378 23.76 -8.18 -11.62
N ARG A 379 23.94 -6.88 -11.38
CA ARG A 379 23.46 -5.81 -12.28
C ARG A 379 24.13 -5.87 -13.64
N VAL A 380 25.45 -6.11 -13.69
CA VAL A 380 26.19 -6.32 -14.94
C VAL A 380 25.64 -7.54 -15.69
N ALA A 381 25.40 -8.65 -15.00
CA ALA A 381 24.86 -9.86 -15.59
C ALA A 381 23.43 -9.66 -16.13
N ILE A 382 22.55 -9.01 -15.36
CA ILE A 382 21.17 -8.68 -15.76
C ILE A 382 21.16 -7.74 -16.97
N LEU A 383 21.97 -6.67 -16.96
CA LEU A 383 22.11 -5.79 -18.13
C LEU A 383 22.64 -6.57 -19.33
N GLY A 384 23.57 -7.48 -19.13
CA GLY A 384 24.07 -8.40 -20.15
C GLY A 384 22.98 -9.25 -20.78
N VAL A 385 22.05 -9.80 -19.98
CA VAL A 385 20.89 -10.56 -20.48
C VAL A 385 19.96 -9.66 -21.32
N HIS A 386 19.63 -8.48 -20.82
CA HIS A 386 18.68 -7.58 -21.49
C HIS A 386 19.26 -6.84 -22.71
N THR A 387 20.58 -6.84 -22.88
CA THR A 387 21.25 -6.25 -24.05
C THR A 387 21.57 -7.25 -25.16
N ARG A 388 21.35 -8.56 -24.97
CA ARG A 388 21.64 -9.60 -25.98
C ARG A 388 21.00 -9.32 -27.35
N ASP A 389 19.76 -8.84 -27.34
CA ASP A 389 18.97 -8.56 -28.55
C ASP A 389 18.99 -7.08 -28.96
N VAL A 390 19.78 -6.24 -28.26
CA VAL A 390 19.86 -4.79 -28.51
C VAL A 390 21.21 -4.46 -29.14
N PRO A 391 21.25 -3.86 -30.36
CA PRO A 391 22.50 -3.43 -30.96
C PRO A 391 23.17 -2.34 -30.10
N LEU A 392 24.36 -2.61 -29.58
CA LEU A 392 25.15 -1.66 -28.79
C LEU A 392 26.29 -1.07 -29.62
N ALA A 393 26.55 0.22 -29.43
CA ALA A 393 27.73 0.90 -29.97
C ALA A 393 28.99 0.55 -29.14
N ALA A 394 30.18 0.83 -29.69
CA ALA A 394 31.45 0.45 -29.07
C ALA A 394 31.75 1.21 -27.76
N ASP A 395 31.13 2.37 -27.56
CA ASP A 395 31.25 3.22 -26.38
C ASP A 395 30.23 2.88 -25.27
N ALA A 396 29.29 1.96 -25.51
CA ALA A 396 28.28 1.55 -24.54
C ALA A 396 28.89 0.69 -23.41
N ASP A 397 29.34 1.35 -22.33
CA ASP A 397 29.93 0.70 -21.17
C ASP A 397 28.87 0.25 -20.14
N ILE A 398 28.51 -1.03 -20.20
CA ILE A 398 27.56 -1.66 -19.28
C ILE A 398 28.04 -1.64 -17.83
N LEU A 399 29.35 -1.75 -17.58
CA LEU A 399 29.88 -1.73 -16.22
C LEU A 399 29.71 -0.34 -15.59
N SER A 400 29.95 0.71 -16.37
CA SER A 400 29.69 2.08 -15.91
C SER A 400 28.22 2.30 -15.57
N ILE A 401 27.29 1.79 -16.38
CA ILE A 401 25.85 1.87 -16.09
C ILE A 401 25.48 1.07 -14.83
N ALA A 402 26.03 -0.13 -14.65
CA ALA A 402 25.79 -0.94 -13.45
C ALA A 402 26.24 -0.24 -12.15
N ARG A 403 27.33 0.54 -12.19
CA ARG A 403 27.78 1.38 -11.07
C ARG A 403 26.87 2.57 -10.79
N MET A 404 26.18 3.08 -11.81
CA MET A 404 25.25 4.22 -11.68
C MET A 404 23.82 3.79 -11.26
N THR A 405 23.59 2.50 -11.04
CA THR A 405 22.27 1.91 -10.79
C THR A 405 22.17 1.11 -9.47
N PRO A 406 22.84 1.51 -8.36
CA PRO A 406 22.74 0.76 -7.12
C PRO A 406 21.31 0.74 -6.58
N GLY A 407 20.91 -0.42 -6.07
CA GLY A 407 19.55 -0.66 -5.56
C GLY A 407 18.48 -0.83 -6.63
N MET A 408 18.77 -0.65 -7.92
CA MET A 408 17.82 -0.95 -8.98
C MET A 408 17.57 -2.46 -9.09
N THR A 409 16.31 -2.81 -9.25
CA THR A 409 15.83 -4.19 -9.42
C THR A 409 16.00 -4.66 -10.87
N GLY A 410 15.96 -5.96 -11.10
CA GLY A 410 16.08 -6.52 -12.46
C GLY A 410 15.05 -5.96 -13.45
N ALA A 411 13.82 -5.75 -13.00
CA ALA A 411 12.78 -5.13 -13.84
C ALA A 411 13.09 -3.67 -14.19
N GLU A 412 13.68 -2.90 -13.28
CA GLU A 412 14.07 -1.51 -13.54
C GLU A 412 15.26 -1.43 -14.50
N LEU A 413 16.22 -2.35 -14.40
CA LEU A 413 17.34 -2.47 -15.35
C LEU A 413 16.85 -2.89 -16.75
N ALA A 414 15.92 -3.84 -16.83
CA ALA A 414 15.28 -4.22 -18.09
C ALA A 414 14.57 -3.02 -18.73
N ASN A 415 13.86 -2.22 -17.91
CA ASN A 415 13.19 -1.02 -18.38
C ASN A 415 14.18 0.05 -18.85
N LEU A 416 15.32 0.22 -18.17
CA LEU A 416 16.39 1.13 -18.57
C LEU A 416 16.91 0.79 -19.97
N VAL A 417 17.22 -0.48 -20.23
CA VAL A 417 17.71 -0.92 -21.55
C VAL A 417 16.67 -0.69 -22.63
N ASN A 418 15.40 -1.01 -22.35
CA ASN A 418 14.30 -0.76 -23.28
C ASN A 418 14.12 0.74 -23.57
N GLU A 419 14.20 1.60 -22.55
CA GLU A 419 14.13 3.06 -22.72
C GLU A 419 15.31 3.60 -23.54
N ALA A 420 16.52 3.08 -23.35
CA ALA A 420 17.67 3.44 -24.16
C ALA A 420 17.48 3.06 -25.64
N ALA A 421 16.94 1.86 -25.91
CA ALA A 421 16.60 1.43 -27.26
C ALA A 421 15.53 2.33 -27.91
N LEU A 422 14.49 2.70 -27.16
CA LEU A 422 13.46 3.62 -27.64
C LEU A 422 14.02 5.02 -27.94
N LEU A 423 14.97 5.51 -27.13
CA LEU A 423 15.66 6.78 -27.39
C LEU A 423 16.53 6.72 -28.64
N ALA A 424 17.29 5.64 -28.83
CA ALA A 424 18.09 5.43 -30.03
C ALA A 424 17.21 5.40 -31.29
N VAL A 425 16.08 4.68 -31.25
CA VAL A 425 15.08 4.66 -32.35
C VAL A 425 14.52 6.05 -32.62
N LYS A 426 14.14 6.80 -31.57
CA LYS A 426 13.62 8.16 -31.71
C LYS A 426 14.65 9.13 -32.33
N ARG A 427 15.93 8.88 -32.10
CA ARG A 427 17.07 9.63 -32.66
C ARG A 427 17.54 9.07 -34.00
N GLU A 428 16.84 8.09 -34.56
CA GLU A 428 17.15 7.42 -35.83
C GLU A 428 18.57 6.81 -35.86
N LYS A 429 19.07 6.34 -34.71
CA LYS A 429 20.36 5.63 -34.59
C LYS A 429 20.20 4.15 -34.91
N GLY A 430 21.27 3.54 -35.42
CA GLY A 430 21.34 2.10 -35.71
C GLY A 430 21.78 1.22 -34.53
N ALA A 431 22.31 1.83 -33.46
CA ALA A 431 22.75 1.18 -32.25
C ALA A 431 22.58 2.13 -31.05
N VAL A 432 22.46 1.56 -29.85
CA VAL A 432 22.38 2.27 -28.57
C VAL A 432 23.80 2.63 -28.11
N ASP A 433 24.04 3.91 -27.87
CA ASP A 433 25.32 4.41 -27.35
C ASP A 433 25.25 4.77 -25.85
N MET A 434 26.36 5.24 -25.29
CA MET A 434 26.43 5.58 -23.87
C MET A 434 25.50 6.74 -23.50
N ASP A 435 25.30 7.71 -24.40
CA ASP A 435 24.40 8.86 -24.16
C ASP A 435 22.94 8.42 -24.10
N ASP A 436 22.53 7.46 -24.93
CA ASP A 436 21.18 6.86 -24.87
C ASP A 436 20.95 6.12 -23.54
N LEU A 437 21.94 5.36 -23.06
CA LEU A 437 21.87 4.65 -21.77
C LEU A 437 21.80 5.62 -20.59
N GLN A 438 22.63 6.67 -20.58
CA GLN A 438 22.60 7.70 -19.54
C GLN A 438 21.30 8.51 -19.56
N SER A 439 20.81 8.87 -20.75
CA SER A 439 19.52 9.56 -20.91
C SER A 439 18.34 8.70 -20.46
N ALA A 440 18.41 7.38 -20.71
CA ALA A 440 17.40 6.43 -20.24
C ALA A 440 17.42 6.30 -18.72
N LEU A 441 18.61 6.17 -18.11
CA LEU A 441 18.77 6.16 -16.66
C LEU A 441 18.18 7.42 -16.02
N GLU A 442 18.49 8.59 -16.57
CA GLU A 442 17.95 9.88 -16.12
C GLU A 442 16.42 9.90 -16.19
N LYS A 443 15.86 9.44 -17.31
CA LYS A 443 14.40 9.34 -17.49
C LYS A 443 13.75 8.36 -16.50
N VAL A 444 14.39 7.24 -16.21
CA VAL A 444 13.88 6.23 -15.27
C VAL A 444 13.92 6.75 -13.83
N GLN A 445 15.00 7.44 -13.43
CA GLN A 445 15.15 7.96 -12.06
C GLN A 445 14.35 9.23 -11.81
N LEU A 446 14.34 10.18 -12.75
CA LEU A 446 13.78 11.52 -12.55
C LEU A 446 12.42 11.73 -13.22
N GLY A 447 12.03 10.79 -14.09
CA GLY A 447 10.85 10.91 -14.93
C GLY A 447 11.12 11.69 -16.22
N THR A 448 10.05 11.98 -16.95
CA THR A 448 10.18 12.60 -18.29
C THR A 448 10.59 14.06 -18.19
N ARG A 449 11.55 14.47 -19.04
CA ARG A 449 11.97 15.86 -19.22
C ARG A 449 10.76 16.76 -19.54
N ARG A 450 10.68 17.91 -18.88
CA ARG A 450 9.62 18.90 -19.11
C ARG A 450 10.16 20.08 -19.91
N SER A 451 9.40 20.49 -20.93
CA SER A 451 9.65 21.73 -21.66
C SER A 451 9.05 22.91 -20.88
N LEU A 452 9.65 23.23 -19.73
CA LEU A 452 9.29 24.39 -18.92
C LEU A 452 10.27 25.53 -19.22
N VAL A 453 9.77 26.67 -19.67
CA VAL A 453 10.60 27.88 -19.82
C VAL A 453 10.67 28.57 -18.46
N MET A 454 11.80 28.42 -17.77
CA MET A 454 12.05 29.06 -16.48
C MET A 454 12.66 30.46 -16.67
N PRO A 455 12.15 31.51 -15.97
CA PRO A 455 12.79 32.81 -15.91
C PRO A 455 14.25 32.71 -15.48
N PHE A 456 15.09 33.65 -15.94
CA PHE A 456 16.53 33.62 -15.66
C PHE A 456 16.85 33.59 -14.16
N GLU A 457 16.16 34.39 -13.33
CA GLU A 457 16.38 34.41 -11.87
C GLU A 457 16.03 33.07 -11.20
N GLU A 458 15.01 32.36 -11.69
CA GLU A 458 14.63 31.04 -11.19
C GLU A 458 15.67 29.99 -11.59
N ARG A 459 16.09 30.00 -12.86
CA ARG A 459 17.20 29.15 -13.36
C ARG A 459 18.49 29.40 -12.59
N ARG A 460 18.81 30.68 -12.32
CA ARG A 460 19.99 31.08 -11.55
C ARG A 460 19.91 30.52 -10.14
N ARG A 461 18.76 30.63 -9.47
CA ARG A 461 18.58 30.03 -8.14
C ARG A 461 18.73 28.52 -8.17
N THR A 462 18.05 27.82 -9.09
CA THR A 462 18.18 26.36 -9.26
C THR A 462 19.62 25.95 -9.52
N SER A 463 20.37 26.69 -10.34
CA SER A 463 21.79 26.42 -10.56
C SER A 463 22.62 26.49 -9.29
N TYR A 464 22.42 27.51 -8.45
CA TYR A 464 23.10 27.59 -7.15
C TYR A 464 22.64 26.50 -6.18
N HIS A 465 21.36 26.14 -6.19
CA HIS A 465 20.80 25.05 -5.41
C HIS A 465 21.48 23.72 -5.74
N GLU A 466 21.49 23.34 -7.03
CA GLU A 466 22.14 22.11 -7.49
C GLU A 466 23.66 22.15 -7.30
N SER A 467 24.29 23.31 -7.49
CA SER A 467 25.72 23.47 -7.22
C SER A 467 26.04 23.31 -5.74
N GLY A 468 25.12 23.68 -4.84
CA GLY A 468 25.24 23.47 -3.40
C GLY A 468 25.29 21.99 -3.04
N HIS A 469 24.35 21.19 -3.56
CA HIS A 469 24.38 19.73 -3.42
C HIS A 469 25.66 19.15 -4.02
N GLY A 470 25.98 19.53 -5.26
CA GLY A 470 27.14 19.02 -5.99
C GLY A 470 28.45 19.30 -5.25
N LEU A 471 28.71 20.55 -4.88
CA LEU A 471 29.96 20.93 -4.23
C LEU A 471 30.13 20.27 -2.86
N LEU A 472 29.08 20.21 -2.03
CA LEU A 472 29.17 19.51 -0.75
C LEU A 472 29.35 18.01 -0.93
N GLY A 473 28.69 17.40 -1.92
CA GLY A 473 28.91 16.00 -2.27
C GLY A 473 30.35 15.70 -2.72
N MET A 474 31.00 16.64 -3.41
CA MET A 474 32.39 16.50 -3.85
C MET A 474 33.41 16.72 -2.72
N LEU A 475 33.11 17.59 -1.75
CA LEU A 475 34.05 17.99 -0.70
C LEU A 475 33.91 17.14 0.58
N GLN A 476 32.71 16.67 0.90
CA GLN A 476 32.46 16.03 2.19
C GLN A 476 33.02 14.60 2.22
N PRO A 477 33.93 14.28 3.16
CA PRO A 477 34.49 12.93 3.24
C PRO A 477 33.42 11.89 3.53
N GLY A 478 33.30 10.91 2.65
CA GLY A 478 32.32 9.83 2.76
C GLY A 478 30.97 10.14 2.11
N ALA A 479 30.76 11.34 1.54
CA ALA A 479 29.62 11.55 0.66
C ALA A 479 29.74 10.69 -0.61
N ASP A 480 28.60 10.36 -1.20
CA ASP A 480 28.57 9.61 -2.44
C ASP A 480 29.06 10.49 -3.60
N PRO A 481 29.87 9.95 -4.53
CA PRO A 481 30.37 10.73 -5.67
C PRO A 481 29.24 11.32 -6.52
N VAL A 482 29.41 12.59 -6.91
CA VAL A 482 28.51 13.27 -7.84
C VAL A 482 28.73 12.73 -9.25
N ARG A 483 27.69 12.21 -9.88
CA ARG A 483 27.72 11.65 -11.25
C ARG A 483 27.24 12.62 -12.30
N LYS A 484 26.29 13.49 -11.95
CA LYS A 484 25.66 14.41 -12.90
C LYS A 484 24.96 15.54 -12.14
N ILE A 485 24.97 16.73 -12.72
CA ILE A 485 24.20 17.87 -12.22
C ILE A 485 23.41 18.47 -13.38
N THR A 486 22.12 18.71 -13.21
CA THR A 486 21.28 19.33 -14.24
C THR A 486 20.29 20.32 -13.65
N ILE A 487 20.08 21.43 -14.34
CA ILE A 487 19.02 22.42 -14.05
C ILE A 487 17.85 22.28 -15.02
N VAL A 488 17.78 21.15 -15.73
CA VAL A 488 16.68 20.82 -16.64
C VAL A 488 15.56 20.17 -15.83
N PRO A 489 14.32 20.68 -15.92
CA PRO A 489 13.20 20.12 -15.17
C PRO A 489 12.83 18.70 -15.61
N HIS A 490 12.73 17.79 -14.64
CA HIS A 490 12.33 16.39 -14.82
C HIS A 490 11.21 16.05 -13.85
N GLY A 491 10.09 15.52 -14.36
CA GLY A 491 8.95 15.15 -13.51
C GLY A 491 8.52 16.28 -12.57
N ARG A 492 8.74 16.09 -11.26
CA ARG A 492 8.44 17.09 -10.22
C ARG A 492 9.62 17.99 -9.85
N ALA A 493 10.84 17.63 -10.23
CA ALA A 493 12.07 18.36 -9.90
C ALA A 493 12.38 19.45 -10.94
N LEU A 494 12.90 20.60 -10.49
CA LEU A 494 13.32 21.72 -11.35
C LEU A 494 14.80 21.63 -11.76
N GLY A 495 15.60 20.99 -10.91
CA GLY A 495 16.97 20.55 -11.15
C GLY A 495 17.22 19.28 -10.34
N VAL A 496 18.36 18.63 -10.58
CA VAL A 496 18.81 17.52 -9.73
C VAL A 496 20.32 17.37 -9.76
N THR A 497 20.85 16.94 -8.62
CA THR A 497 22.22 16.46 -8.45
C THR A 497 22.17 14.97 -8.19
N VAL A 498 22.64 14.17 -9.15
CA VAL A 498 22.71 12.72 -9.04
C VAL A 498 24.02 12.33 -8.37
N SER A 499 23.94 11.77 -7.17
CA SER A 499 25.08 11.22 -6.43
C SER A 499 24.88 9.73 -6.24
N THR A 500 25.93 8.93 -6.46
CA THR A 500 25.82 7.47 -6.46
C THR A 500 27.06 6.84 -5.83
N PRO A 501 26.91 5.98 -4.80
CA PRO A 501 28.03 5.26 -4.20
C PRO A 501 28.87 4.50 -5.25
N ASP A 502 30.18 4.38 -5.03
CA ASP A 502 31.04 3.53 -5.89
C ASP A 502 30.83 2.04 -5.61
N ASP A 503 30.49 1.69 -4.35
CA ASP A 503 30.32 0.32 -3.87
C ASP A 503 28.96 0.15 -3.19
N ASP A 504 28.37 -1.05 -3.30
CA ASP A 504 27.16 -1.40 -2.56
C ASP A 504 27.50 -1.56 -1.07
N ARG A 505 26.93 -0.70 -0.21
CA ARG A 505 27.16 -0.68 1.25
C ARG A 505 25.94 -1.16 2.01
N TYR A 506 26.15 -2.12 2.92
CA TYR A 506 25.08 -2.67 3.77
C TYR A 506 25.04 -2.05 5.17
N ALA A 507 26.14 -1.45 5.63
CA ALA A 507 26.24 -0.78 6.92
C ALA A 507 26.83 0.61 6.76
N TYR A 508 26.31 1.56 7.54
CA TYR A 508 26.67 2.98 7.49
C TYR A 508 27.12 3.45 8.87
N ASP A 509 28.25 4.15 8.92
CA ASP A 509 28.73 4.79 10.14
C ASP A 509 28.13 6.21 10.34
N GLU A 510 28.30 6.77 11.53
CA GLU A 510 27.77 8.10 11.87
C GLU A 510 28.30 9.20 10.94
N ARG A 511 29.58 9.11 10.54
CA ARG A 511 30.22 10.13 9.69
C ARG A 511 29.61 10.13 8.30
N TYR A 512 29.36 8.96 7.73
CA TYR A 512 28.70 8.80 6.44
C TYR A 512 27.28 9.39 6.48
N LEU A 513 26.49 9.07 7.51
CA LEU A 513 25.12 9.57 7.64
C LEU A 513 25.06 11.10 7.84
N ARG A 514 25.99 11.66 8.63
CA ARG A 514 26.17 13.12 8.72
C ARG A 514 26.55 13.72 7.37
N GLY A 515 27.45 13.09 6.63
CA GLY A 515 27.82 13.51 5.28
C GLY A 515 26.63 13.54 4.32
N ARG A 516 25.74 12.55 4.40
CA ARG A 516 24.49 12.54 3.63
C ARG A 516 23.54 13.66 4.03
N ILE A 517 23.42 13.96 5.33
CA ILE A 517 22.63 15.09 5.82
C ILE A 517 23.20 16.41 5.29
N ILE A 518 24.53 16.60 5.37
CA ILE A 518 25.23 17.80 4.88
C ILE A 518 25.01 17.99 3.37
N GLY A 519 25.18 16.92 2.58
CA GLY A 519 24.94 16.97 1.13
C GLY A 519 23.49 17.31 0.77
N ALA A 520 22.52 16.72 1.47
CA ALA A 520 21.09 17.02 1.27
C ALA A 520 20.74 18.47 1.69
N LEU A 521 21.41 19.03 2.70
CA LEU A 521 21.22 20.44 3.10
C LEU A 521 21.92 21.43 2.16
N GLY A 522 22.71 20.96 1.19
CA GLY A 522 23.54 21.79 0.33
C GLY A 522 22.78 22.80 -0.52
N GLY A 523 21.66 22.39 -1.13
CA GLY A 523 20.84 23.30 -1.94
C GLY A 523 20.26 24.45 -1.12
N MET A 524 19.66 24.14 0.03
CA MET A 524 19.15 25.13 0.97
C MET A 524 20.25 26.08 1.46
N ALA A 525 21.40 25.52 1.87
CA ALA A 525 22.52 26.31 2.39
C ALA A 525 23.11 27.24 1.31
N ALA A 526 23.18 26.80 0.05
CA ALA A 526 23.62 27.62 -1.07
C ALA A 526 22.64 28.76 -1.36
N GLU A 527 21.33 28.50 -1.31
CA GLU A 527 20.30 29.52 -1.48
C GLU A 527 20.39 30.60 -0.39
N GLU A 528 20.50 30.20 0.88
CA GLU A 528 20.65 31.12 2.00
C GLU A 528 21.93 31.96 1.85
N LEU A 529 23.05 31.31 1.51
CA LEU A 529 24.35 31.97 1.40
C LEU A 529 24.43 32.97 0.25
N VAL A 530 23.79 32.68 -0.89
CA VAL A 530 23.89 33.50 -2.11
C VAL A 530 22.79 34.56 -2.18
N PHE A 531 21.58 34.20 -1.78
CA PHE A 531 20.38 35.03 -1.97
C PHE A 531 19.74 35.51 -0.66
N GLY A 532 20.13 34.96 0.49
CA GLY A 532 19.54 35.31 1.79
C GLY A 532 18.09 34.86 1.94
N VAL A 533 17.66 33.86 1.16
CA VAL A 533 16.29 33.32 1.20
C VAL A 533 16.31 31.80 1.22
N ILE A 534 15.30 31.21 1.85
CA ILE A 534 15.03 29.77 1.80
C ILE A 534 13.78 29.57 0.95
N THR A 535 13.81 28.63 0.01
CA THR A 535 12.67 28.32 -0.84
C THR A 535 12.00 27.00 -0.50
N THR A 536 10.86 26.73 -1.15
CA THR A 536 10.17 25.44 -1.07
C THR A 536 10.87 24.33 -1.87
N GLY A 537 11.97 24.64 -2.58
CA GLY A 537 12.69 23.66 -3.41
C GLY A 537 13.32 22.52 -2.64
N SER A 538 13.66 22.74 -1.36
CA SER A 538 14.32 21.75 -0.50
C SER A 538 13.36 20.83 0.28
N GLU A 539 12.07 20.77 -0.08
CA GLU A 539 11.09 19.91 0.63
C GLU A 539 11.54 18.44 0.68
N SER A 540 11.93 17.87 -0.48
CA SER A 540 12.37 16.48 -0.57
C SER A 540 13.68 16.23 0.19
N ASP A 541 14.60 17.19 0.19
CA ASP A 541 15.86 17.08 0.92
C ASP A 541 15.62 17.07 2.43
N LEU A 542 14.72 17.94 2.91
CA LEU A 542 14.35 17.99 4.32
C LEU A 542 13.64 16.72 4.80
N GLU A 543 12.82 16.10 3.95
CA GLU A 543 12.23 14.79 4.24
C GLU A 543 13.31 13.72 4.43
N GLN A 544 14.32 13.68 3.53
CA GLN A 544 15.46 12.76 3.65
C GLN A 544 16.29 13.04 4.91
N VAL A 545 16.64 14.30 5.16
CA VAL A 545 17.38 14.74 6.35
C VAL A 545 16.64 14.31 7.62
N THR A 546 15.33 14.55 7.68
CA THR A 546 14.49 14.17 8.82
C THR A 546 14.47 12.66 9.02
N LYS A 547 14.33 11.88 7.93
CA LYS A 547 14.32 10.41 7.99
C LYS A 547 15.65 9.87 8.53
N ILE A 548 16.78 10.40 8.04
CA ILE A 548 18.12 9.97 8.46
C ILE A 548 18.36 10.37 9.93
N ALA A 549 18.14 11.64 10.29
CA ALA A 549 18.40 12.13 11.65
C ALA A 549 17.56 11.41 12.70
N ARG A 550 16.25 11.21 12.44
CA ARG A 550 15.40 10.41 13.34
C ARG A 550 15.82 8.94 13.40
N GLY A 551 16.29 8.37 12.28
CA GLY A 551 16.85 7.02 12.23
C GLY A 551 18.11 6.86 13.10
N MET A 552 19.05 7.80 12.99
CA MET A 552 20.29 7.83 13.80
C MET A 552 19.97 7.80 15.29
N VAL A 553 19.03 8.63 15.73
CA VAL A 553 18.70 8.79 17.14
C VAL A 553 17.78 7.69 17.67
N GLY A 554 16.75 7.32 16.91
CA GLY A 554 15.65 6.48 17.39
C GLY A 554 15.68 5.02 16.94
N ARG A 555 16.58 4.63 16.02
CA ARG A 555 16.69 3.24 15.50
C ARG A 555 18.10 2.69 15.56
N TRP A 556 19.10 3.48 15.22
CA TRP A 556 20.49 3.01 15.07
C TRP A 556 21.38 3.24 16.28
N GLY A 557 20.84 3.81 17.37
CA GLY A 557 21.58 3.98 18.63
C GLY A 557 22.75 4.96 18.55
N MET A 558 22.72 5.91 17.59
CA MET A 558 23.79 6.88 17.35
C MET A 558 23.65 8.17 18.18
N SER A 559 22.83 8.15 19.24
CA SER A 559 22.72 9.23 20.20
C SER A 559 23.07 8.74 21.59
N GLN A 560 24.05 9.38 22.24
CA GLN A 560 24.44 9.05 23.62
C GLN A 560 23.31 9.29 24.63
N LYS A 561 22.41 10.24 24.34
CA LYS A 561 21.31 10.62 25.24
C LYS A 561 20.19 9.58 25.27
N ILE A 562 19.88 8.99 24.11
CA ILE A 562 18.89 7.92 24.00
C ILE A 562 19.53 6.55 24.32
N GLY A 563 20.78 6.36 23.91
CA GLY A 563 21.52 5.11 24.08
C GLY A 563 21.22 4.09 22.96
N PRO A 564 21.71 2.85 23.11
CA PRO A 564 21.60 1.80 22.10
C PRO A 564 20.21 1.12 22.13
N LEU A 565 19.15 1.89 21.93
CA LEU A 565 17.76 1.43 21.94
C LEU A 565 17.07 1.77 20.61
N SER A 566 16.25 0.85 20.11
CA SER A 566 15.31 1.13 19.01
C SER A 566 13.94 1.46 19.60
N ILE A 567 13.51 2.70 19.44
CA ILE A 567 12.28 3.25 20.02
C ILE A 567 11.30 3.78 18.97
N LEU A 568 11.76 3.93 17.72
CA LEU A 568 10.90 4.25 16.59
C LEU A 568 10.44 2.96 15.89
N PRO A 569 9.22 2.97 15.32
CA PRO A 569 8.74 1.88 14.48
C PRO A 569 9.67 1.58 13.30
N ALA A 570 9.63 0.33 12.84
CA ALA A 570 10.17 -0.02 11.53
C ALA A 570 9.32 0.63 10.41
N ASP A 571 9.92 0.90 9.26
CA ASP A 571 9.18 1.43 8.11
C ASP A 571 8.04 0.44 7.76
N GLY A 572 6.79 0.91 7.74
CA GLY A 572 5.61 0.10 7.39
C GLY A 572 4.84 -0.54 8.56
N SER A 573 5.28 -0.37 9.82
CA SER A 573 4.49 -0.81 10.98
C SER A 573 3.36 0.18 11.33
N ASP A 574 2.40 -0.27 12.14
CA ASP A 574 1.19 0.50 12.50
C ASP A 574 1.54 1.90 13.05
N PRO A 575 1.13 2.99 12.36
CA PRO A 575 1.36 4.36 12.82
C PRO A 575 0.76 4.66 14.21
N MET A 576 -0.20 3.85 14.67
CA MET A 576 -0.87 4.00 15.95
C MET A 576 -0.23 3.20 17.09
N GLY A 577 0.86 2.46 16.82
CA GLY A 577 1.62 1.79 17.85
C GLY A 577 2.28 2.80 18.81
N GLN A 578 2.04 2.67 20.11
CA GLN A 578 2.82 3.40 21.11
C GLN A 578 4.13 2.66 21.36
N TYR A 579 5.21 3.09 20.69
CA TYR A 579 6.52 2.43 20.77
C TYR A 579 7.40 2.93 21.93
N ALA A 580 7.12 4.15 22.43
CA ALA A 580 7.85 4.75 23.54
C ALA A 580 6.98 5.76 24.30
N ALA A 581 7.40 6.12 25.51
CA ALA A 581 6.78 7.21 26.26
C ALA A 581 6.97 8.56 25.53
N GLN A 582 6.00 9.47 25.66
CA GLN A 582 6.04 10.78 24.99
C GLN A 582 7.34 11.54 25.26
N GLY A 583 7.82 11.57 26.51
CA GLY A 583 9.06 12.26 26.85
C GLY A 583 10.31 11.68 26.17
N THR A 584 10.30 10.38 25.83
CA THR A 584 11.37 9.76 25.05
C THR A 584 11.29 10.20 23.58
N LEU A 585 10.09 10.29 23.01
CA LEU A 585 9.89 10.78 21.64
C LEU A 585 10.28 12.26 21.51
N ASP A 586 9.94 13.08 22.51
CA ASP A 586 10.35 14.49 22.55
C ASP A 586 11.90 14.61 22.62
N ALA A 587 12.55 13.73 23.38
CA ALA A 587 14.02 13.69 23.44
C ALA A 587 14.65 13.28 22.10
N VAL A 588 14.02 12.36 21.34
CA VAL A 588 14.46 12.00 19.98
C VAL A 588 14.39 13.20 19.05
N ASP A 589 13.28 13.92 19.05
CA ASP A 589 13.07 15.04 18.13
C ASP A 589 14.04 16.20 18.44
N LEU A 590 14.35 16.44 19.72
CA LEU A 590 15.35 17.43 20.12
C LEU A 590 16.78 17.02 19.69
N GLU A 591 17.15 15.76 19.84
CA GLU A 591 18.47 15.27 19.39
C GLU A 591 18.59 15.25 17.87
N ALA A 592 17.52 14.87 17.15
CA ALA A 592 17.49 14.91 15.70
C ALA A 592 17.66 16.35 15.20
N ARG A 593 16.96 17.32 15.79
CA ARG A 593 17.12 18.74 15.47
C ARG A 593 18.56 19.21 15.72
N ARG A 594 19.16 18.88 16.86
CA ARG A 594 20.55 19.23 17.17
C ARG A 594 21.52 18.73 16.09
N ILE A 595 21.38 17.47 15.66
CA ILE A 595 22.22 16.90 14.60
C ILE A 595 22.04 17.65 13.29
N VAL A 596 20.80 17.97 12.91
CA VAL A 596 20.50 18.72 11.67
C VAL A 596 21.07 20.13 11.73
N ASP A 597 20.90 20.85 12.85
CA ASP A 597 21.43 22.20 13.04
C ASP A 597 22.97 22.24 12.93
N GLU A 598 23.65 21.26 13.53
CA GLU A 598 25.10 21.10 13.40
C GLU A 598 25.53 20.88 11.95
N CYS A 599 24.86 19.96 11.25
CA CYS A 599 25.15 19.66 9.85
C CYS A 599 24.85 20.86 8.94
N TYR A 600 23.80 21.64 9.22
CA TYR A 600 23.47 22.84 8.47
C TYR A 600 24.51 23.93 8.64
N ALA A 601 25.00 24.13 9.88
CA ALA A 601 26.08 25.07 10.15
C ALA A 601 27.38 24.66 9.42
N GLU A 602 27.71 23.37 9.41
CA GLU A 602 28.86 22.82 8.67
C GLU A 602 28.71 23.01 7.15
N ALA A 603 27.52 22.79 6.60
CA ALA A 603 27.20 23.03 5.20
C ALA A 603 27.43 24.49 4.81
N LEU A 604 26.87 25.43 5.59
CA LEU A 604 27.04 26.87 5.36
C LEU A 604 28.52 27.29 5.42
N GLU A 605 29.27 26.81 6.41
CA GLU A 605 30.68 27.16 6.57
C GLU A 605 31.54 26.59 5.43
N THR A 606 31.26 25.36 5.01
CA THR A 606 31.97 24.71 3.90
C THR A 606 31.73 25.45 2.58
N LEU A 607 30.47 25.83 2.30
CA LEU A 607 30.12 26.62 1.12
C LEU A 607 30.69 28.04 1.16
N ARG A 608 30.75 28.68 2.34
CA ARG A 608 31.40 29.99 2.52
C ARG A 608 32.89 29.91 2.22
N THR A 609 33.56 28.90 2.75
CA THR A 609 35.01 28.69 2.56
C THR A 609 35.34 28.43 1.09
N HIS A 610 34.47 27.74 0.36
CA HIS A 610 34.66 27.38 -1.05
C HIS A 610 33.77 28.16 -2.01
N ARG A 611 33.46 29.43 -1.68
CA ARG A 611 32.52 30.25 -2.43
C ARG A 611 32.88 30.38 -3.92
N ASP A 612 34.16 30.56 -4.22
CA ASP A 612 34.63 30.68 -5.61
C ASP A 612 34.33 29.42 -6.44
N LYS A 613 34.44 28.23 -5.82
CA LYS A 613 34.12 26.94 -6.48
C LYS A 613 32.62 26.79 -6.72
N LEU A 614 31.80 27.24 -5.76
CA LEU A 614 30.34 27.25 -5.90
C LEU A 614 29.90 28.16 -7.04
N ASP A 615 30.44 29.38 -7.10
CA ASP A 615 30.13 30.35 -8.14
C ASP A 615 30.59 29.85 -9.53
N SER A 616 31.75 29.20 -9.61
CA SER A 616 32.26 28.58 -10.85
C SER A 616 31.35 27.45 -11.35
N LEU A 617 30.96 26.53 -10.46
CA LEU A 617 30.08 25.41 -10.79
C LEU A 617 28.69 25.90 -11.23
N ALA A 618 28.13 26.90 -10.54
CA ALA A 618 26.84 27.49 -10.89
C ALA A 618 26.88 28.20 -12.25
N ALA A 619 27.96 28.95 -12.54
CA ALA A 619 28.13 29.59 -13.83
C ALA A 619 28.19 28.57 -14.97
N ALA A 620 28.96 27.49 -14.81
CA ALA A 620 29.05 26.42 -15.79
C ALA A 620 27.71 25.71 -16.01
N LEU A 621 26.91 25.50 -14.95
CA LEU A 621 25.56 24.93 -15.05
C LEU A 621 24.57 25.86 -15.74
N LEU A 622 24.67 27.18 -15.53
CA LEU A 622 23.81 28.14 -16.21
C LEU A 622 24.07 28.19 -17.72
N GLU A 623 25.33 28.01 -18.12
CA GLU A 623 25.74 27.98 -19.52
C GLU A 623 25.37 26.67 -20.22
N ASN A 624 25.65 25.52 -19.59
CA ASN A 624 25.52 24.21 -20.22
C ASN A 624 24.21 23.48 -19.90
N GLU A 625 23.43 23.97 -18.92
CA GLU A 625 22.21 23.37 -18.35
C GLU A 625 22.39 22.01 -17.68
N THR A 626 23.41 21.24 -18.07
CA THR A 626 23.73 19.91 -17.56
C THR A 626 25.24 19.71 -17.61
N LEU A 627 25.82 19.20 -16.53
CA LEU A 627 27.21 18.81 -16.43
C LEU A 627 27.27 17.31 -16.10
N ASP A 628 27.99 16.55 -16.91
CA ASP A 628 28.39 15.20 -16.56
C ASP A 628 29.42 15.19 -15.41
N GLU A 629 29.76 14.02 -14.92
CA GLU A 629 30.70 13.86 -13.82
C GLU A 629 32.01 14.61 -14.07
N THR A 630 32.66 14.37 -15.21
CA THR A 630 33.94 14.98 -15.53
C THR A 630 33.87 16.50 -15.62
N ALA A 631 32.83 17.03 -16.27
CA ALA A 631 32.60 18.46 -16.42
C ALA A 631 32.26 19.12 -15.07
N ALA A 632 31.50 18.45 -14.21
CA ALA A 632 31.11 18.96 -12.90
C ALA A 632 32.33 19.10 -11.97
N TYR A 633 33.17 18.06 -11.87
CA TYR A 633 34.41 18.12 -11.06
C TYR A 633 35.40 19.16 -11.61
N ALA A 634 35.55 19.24 -12.94
CA ALA A 634 36.40 20.24 -13.57
C ALA A 634 35.91 21.67 -13.32
N ALA A 635 34.60 21.92 -13.45
CA ALA A 635 33.98 23.22 -13.19
C ALA A 635 34.11 23.65 -11.72
N ALA A 636 34.03 22.70 -10.79
CA ALA A 636 34.22 22.95 -9.36
C ALA A 636 35.71 23.10 -8.96
N GLY A 637 36.66 22.69 -9.82
CA GLY A 637 38.08 22.65 -9.46
C GLY A 637 38.34 21.70 -8.28
N VAL A 638 37.72 20.53 -8.31
CA VAL A 638 37.91 19.46 -7.31
C VAL A 638 38.43 18.22 -8.02
N ASP A 639 39.55 17.67 -7.54
CA ASP A 639 40.13 16.46 -8.10
C ASP A 639 39.32 15.23 -7.70
N ARG A 640 38.86 14.48 -8.71
CA ARG A 640 38.27 13.16 -8.50
C ARG A 640 39.37 12.10 -8.50
N THR A 641 39.78 11.62 -7.33
CA THR A 641 40.59 10.40 -7.25
C THR A 641 39.72 9.19 -7.56
N ILE A 642 39.72 8.75 -8.81
CA ILE A 642 39.13 7.47 -9.22
C ILE A 642 39.95 6.37 -8.53
N ARG A 643 39.37 5.68 -7.54
CA ARG A 643 39.95 4.41 -7.07
C ARG A 643 39.65 3.36 -8.13
N GLU A 644 40.62 3.02 -8.95
CA GLU A 644 40.54 1.80 -9.78
C GLU A 644 40.36 0.60 -8.84
N VAL A 645 39.22 -0.05 -8.93
CA VAL A 645 38.94 -1.30 -8.23
C VAL A 645 39.77 -2.39 -8.92
N ASP A 646 40.77 -2.90 -8.23
CA ASP A 646 41.60 -4.03 -8.66
C ASP A 646 40.78 -5.33 -8.58
N LEU A 647 40.09 -5.67 -9.68
CA LEU A 647 39.28 -6.88 -9.85
C LEU A 647 40.07 -8.19 -9.67
N SER A 648 41.40 -8.14 -9.55
CA SER A 648 42.22 -9.33 -9.31
C SER A 648 42.18 -9.83 -7.86
N LYS A 649 41.62 -9.03 -6.93
CA LYS A 649 41.62 -9.35 -5.48
C LYS A 649 40.29 -9.88 -4.93
N THR A 650 39.23 -9.95 -5.73
CA THR A 650 37.92 -10.49 -5.30
C THR A 650 37.76 -11.97 -5.65
N ARG A 651 38.82 -12.77 -5.44
CA ARG A 651 38.70 -14.23 -5.33
C ARG A 651 39.07 -14.62 -3.90
N LEU A 652 38.08 -14.73 -3.04
CA LEU A 652 38.16 -15.48 -1.79
C LEU A 652 36.87 -16.28 -1.59
#